data_AF-Q4DRN3-F1
#
_entry.id   AF-Q4DRN3-F1
#
_cell.length_a   1.000
_cell.length_b   1.000
_cell.length_c   1.000
_cell.angle_alpha   90.00
_cell.angle_beta   90.00
_cell.angle_gamma   90.00
#
_symmetry.space_group_name_H-M   'P 1'
#
loop_
_entity.id
_entity.type
_entity.pdbx_description
1 polymer ?
#
loop_
_entity_poly.entity_id
_entity_poly.type
_entity_poly.pdbx_seq_one_letter_code
_entity_poly.pdbx_strand_id
1 'polypeptide(L)'
;MDRDSLVELTPIRPSMQHDLSQSPTQAAAAAEAVMAGAPQMFLGDDGEVPPSEGHPPPLSSSSALLRREDLSYIWGTNIAVETFREEFQRFLETFEMHTDSTGGWPGIVGEHVGTGGGNRKYFLQELLRLRLQNRSVLEMDMQLLAKSCPRLYQQVVAHPMECLQMMANVAEDVCQRLATASSYLPMPDDFILRVAPKNLPEIISLRGLGPQHLEQLIALQGMVVRVSKIIPEIRVAFFQCWYCQNVRRSVVDRGRIFEPTRCDHCGKNYSYRIQHNLSLFDDKQLVRLQEAPEHLSDGETPVTISVVVYGDSVDAVVPGDRVVVTGIYRAAPVRLNSTTRCIRSIFATHVDAVHIEHRRAGRHLWKKQQQPLTPSLEAEEGLAEDPTEAARRDVFRRIASRPDIYDILLNSFARTIWGNEDVKRGILSQLFGGTRKELKSGTFRAEINVILCGDPGVAKSQLLSQVHEIAPRGVYTSGKGSSSVGLTAFVVQNHETGELVLEPGALVLSDRGLCCIDEFDKMNEATRSVLHEVMEQQTLSIAKAGIIAQLNARTSVLAAANPKESQWNVNLNVVENLQIEPTLLSRFDLIFLLLDRHDPTEDRRLASHVLSLFMEPDEGSRRATTSSSSPELGNNNDTDNEEDRGRNGNMRSQGVPMGQAATVLEHEGEVFLEGTNDAPYMPPRVLSQYIALARETVHPRLTEASHKQLATSYVEMRRARGSSRTVSATLRQLESMIRLAEARCKMRFGAEVTVEDVKEAKWLISAALKEAATDPQTGLINLDMFSAPDPTRQTVEGSMLRLEHIIGRRYLAAGRNSATVNELRQAFNESLVGGMRPLAIAQFMELLALMAGGEHVKSFSANSVIFADEGP
;
A
#
# COMPACT_ATOMS: atom_id res chain seq x y z
N MET A 1 9.73 -60.53 -22.90
CA MET A 1 9.95 -61.20 -21.60
C MET A 1 10.01 -60.11 -20.56
N ASP A 2 9.71 -60.49 -19.31
CA ASP A 2 9.49 -59.60 -18.18
C ASP A 2 8.28 -58.65 -18.34
N ARG A 3 7.76 -58.17 -17.21
CA ARG A 3 6.37 -57.71 -17.07
C ARG A 3 6.30 -56.25 -16.65
N ASP A 4 5.57 -55.44 -17.42
CA ASP A 4 5.07 -54.15 -16.95
C ASP A 4 3.95 -54.38 -15.93
N SER A 5 4.21 -54.10 -14.65
CA SER A 5 3.18 -53.95 -13.62
C SER A 5 2.80 -52.47 -13.51
N LEU A 6 2.04 -51.98 -14.48
CA LEU A 6 1.45 -50.63 -14.43
C LEU A 6 0.38 -50.58 -13.33
N VAL A 7 0.57 -49.68 -12.37
CA VAL A 7 -0.46 -49.33 -11.38
C VAL A 7 -1.54 -48.51 -12.10
N GLU A 8 -2.79 -48.97 -12.03
CA GLU A 8 -3.92 -48.29 -12.65
C GLU A 8 -4.27 -46.99 -11.90
N LEU A 9 -3.89 -45.85 -12.48
CA LEU A 9 -4.53 -44.58 -12.17
C LEU A 9 -5.84 -44.47 -12.95
N THR A 10 -6.86 -43.90 -12.31
CA THR A 10 -8.29 -44.00 -12.66
C THR A 10 -8.64 -43.69 -14.12
N PRO A 11 -9.59 -44.44 -14.74
CA PRO A 11 -9.96 -44.25 -16.13
C PRO A 11 -10.74 -42.95 -16.35
N ILE A 12 -10.17 -42.04 -17.14
CA ILE A 12 -10.85 -40.84 -17.63
C ILE A 12 -12.01 -41.28 -18.54
N ARG A 13 -13.25 -40.87 -18.21
CA ARG A 13 -14.45 -41.18 -19.00
C ARG A 13 -14.31 -40.71 -20.46
N PRO A 14 -14.58 -41.57 -21.46
CA PRO A 14 -14.70 -41.11 -22.84
C PRO A 14 -16.04 -40.38 -23.04
N SER A 15 -15.98 -39.08 -23.33
CA SER A 15 -17.16 -38.27 -23.68
C SER A 15 -17.75 -38.74 -25.01
N MET A 16 -18.81 -39.55 -24.98
CA MET A 16 -19.54 -39.98 -26.17
C MET A 16 -20.41 -38.85 -26.72
N GLN A 17 -20.11 -38.43 -27.95
CA GLN A 17 -20.93 -37.47 -28.68
C GLN A 17 -22.15 -38.20 -29.27
N HIS A 18 -23.34 -37.78 -28.87
CA HIS A 18 -24.59 -38.23 -29.51
C HIS A 18 -24.76 -37.53 -30.86
N ASP A 19 -24.91 -38.31 -31.93
CA ASP A 19 -25.45 -37.83 -33.20
C ASP A 19 -26.54 -38.78 -33.72
N LEU A 20 -27.78 -38.27 -33.70
CA LEU A 20 -28.87 -38.53 -34.65
C LEU A 20 -29.12 -39.97 -35.15
N SER A 21 -30.10 -40.68 -34.55
CA SER A 21 -31.47 -40.75 -35.12
C SER A 21 -32.37 -41.86 -34.50
N GLN A 22 -33.69 -41.74 -34.71
CA GLN A 22 -34.75 -42.79 -34.56
C GLN A 22 -35.11 -43.32 -33.14
N SER A 23 -35.62 -42.41 -32.30
CA SER A 23 -36.94 -42.44 -31.63
C SER A 23 -37.88 -43.69 -31.77
N PRO A 24 -38.89 -43.87 -30.89
CA PRO A 24 -38.82 -44.28 -29.47
C PRO A 24 -39.86 -45.39 -29.12
N THR A 25 -39.93 -45.90 -27.86
CA THR A 25 -41.19 -46.12 -27.07
C THR A 25 -40.99 -46.94 -25.78
N GLN A 26 -41.95 -46.75 -24.85
CA GLN A 26 -42.42 -47.67 -23.80
C GLN A 26 -41.61 -47.93 -22.51
N ALA A 27 -42.27 -47.51 -21.42
CA ALA A 27 -42.46 -48.21 -20.14
C ALA A 27 -41.30 -48.28 -19.12
N ALA A 28 -41.56 -47.68 -17.95
CA ALA A 28 -40.71 -47.71 -16.76
C ALA A 28 -41.22 -48.71 -15.70
N ALA A 29 -40.39 -48.90 -14.67
CA ALA A 29 -40.75 -49.26 -13.28
C ALA A 29 -41.25 -50.68 -12.94
N ALA A 30 -40.29 -51.53 -12.56
CA ALA A 30 -40.35 -52.51 -11.44
C ALA A 30 -38.88 -52.74 -10.99
N ALA A 31 -38.44 -52.67 -9.72
CA ALA A 31 -38.94 -53.21 -8.44
C ALA A 31 -38.36 -54.61 -8.09
N GLU A 32 -37.38 -54.60 -7.18
CA GLU A 32 -37.04 -55.60 -6.14
C GLU A 32 -36.58 -57.06 -6.48
N ALA A 33 -35.28 -57.30 -6.20
CA ALA A 33 -34.74 -58.36 -5.31
C ALA A 33 -34.65 -59.86 -5.74
N VAL A 34 -33.99 -60.63 -4.84
CA VAL A 34 -33.97 -62.12 -4.66
C VAL A 34 -32.80 -62.95 -5.30
N MET A 35 -31.73 -63.10 -4.50
CA MET A 35 -31.05 -64.35 -4.07
C MET A 35 -30.39 -65.39 -5.03
N ALA A 36 -29.06 -65.52 -4.83
CA ALA A 36 -28.33 -66.71 -4.34
C ALA A 36 -27.87 -67.90 -5.25
N GLY A 37 -26.65 -68.37 -4.94
CA GLY A 37 -26.04 -69.66 -5.29
C GLY A 37 -24.81 -69.89 -4.38
N ALA A 38 -24.63 -71.09 -3.81
CA ALA A 38 -23.72 -71.37 -2.67
C ALA A 38 -22.68 -72.51 -3.03
N PRO A 39 -22.01 -73.32 -2.15
CA PRO A 39 -22.19 -73.54 -0.69
C PRO A 39 -20.95 -73.85 0.23
N GLN A 40 -21.17 -73.79 1.56
CA GLN A 40 -20.62 -74.67 2.66
C GLN A 40 -19.10 -74.63 3.03
N MET A 41 -18.59 -74.91 4.25
CA MET A 41 -19.01 -75.39 5.63
C MET A 41 -17.89 -74.97 6.66
N PHE A 42 -17.96 -74.97 8.02
CA PHE A 42 -19.00 -75.11 9.08
C PHE A 42 -18.37 -74.98 10.52
N LEU A 43 -19.15 -74.61 11.55
CA LEU A 43 -18.87 -74.54 13.03
C LEU A 43 -17.80 -73.54 13.57
N GLY A 44 -17.98 -72.85 14.72
CA GLY A 44 -19.19 -72.66 15.57
C GLY A 44 -18.90 -72.04 16.97
N ASP A 45 -19.80 -71.16 17.46
CA ASP A 45 -20.25 -70.70 18.81
C ASP A 45 -19.31 -70.81 20.07
N ASP A 46 -19.32 -69.96 21.12
CA ASP A 46 -20.11 -68.76 21.58
C ASP A 46 -19.32 -67.99 22.70
N GLY A 47 -19.72 -66.89 23.38
CA GLY A 47 -20.92 -66.03 23.25
C GLY A 47 -21.38 -65.18 24.47
N GLU A 48 -20.54 -64.43 25.22
CA GLU A 48 -21.00 -63.63 26.41
C GLU A 48 -20.40 -62.19 26.58
N VAL A 49 -20.84 -61.44 27.62
CA VAL A 49 -20.99 -59.95 27.64
C VAL A 49 -20.21 -59.24 28.82
N PRO A 50 -19.77 -57.96 28.71
CA PRO A 50 -18.86 -57.25 29.66
C PRO A 50 -19.62 -56.52 30.82
N PRO A 51 -19.11 -55.55 31.66
CA PRO A 51 -17.85 -54.75 31.57
C PRO A 51 -17.17 -54.31 32.92
N SER A 52 -16.32 -53.27 32.83
CA SER A 52 -16.00 -52.20 33.82
C SER A 52 -14.79 -52.29 34.79
N GLU A 53 -14.07 -51.16 34.85
CA GLU A 53 -13.24 -50.55 35.93
C GLU A 53 -12.05 -51.28 36.61
N GLY A 54 -10.89 -50.60 36.70
CA GLY A 54 -9.79 -50.98 37.62
C GLY A 54 -8.36 -50.57 37.24
N HIS A 55 -7.93 -49.35 37.59
CA HIS A 55 -6.53 -48.86 37.75
C HIS A 55 -5.46 -48.98 36.61
N PRO A 56 -4.79 -47.86 36.23
CA PRO A 56 -3.44 -47.88 35.65
C PRO A 56 -2.37 -48.01 36.77
N PRO A 57 -1.11 -48.43 36.46
CA PRO A 57 -0.02 -47.44 36.34
C PRO A 57 1.01 -47.85 35.22
N PRO A 58 2.33 -47.49 35.19
CA PRO A 58 2.82 -46.70 34.05
C PRO A 58 4.12 -47.18 33.36
N LEU A 59 4.50 -46.46 32.30
CA LEU A 59 5.89 -46.27 31.80
C LEU A 59 6.77 -47.52 31.56
N SER A 60 6.76 -48.03 30.32
CA SER A 60 7.98 -48.54 29.67
C SER A 60 7.99 -48.13 28.19
N SER A 61 9.19 -47.93 27.64
CA SER A 61 9.39 -47.14 26.41
C SER A 61 9.71 -47.98 25.17
N SER A 62 8.86 -47.90 24.13
CA SER A 62 9.17 -48.31 22.75
C SER A 62 8.05 -47.91 21.77
N SER A 63 7.89 -46.62 21.46
CA SER A 63 6.76 -46.09 20.67
C SER A 63 7.09 -45.80 19.19
N ALA A 64 6.10 -46.10 18.32
CA ALA A 64 5.80 -45.40 17.06
C ALA A 64 6.77 -45.49 15.86
N LEU A 65 7.18 -46.71 15.45
CA LEU A 65 7.75 -46.94 14.10
C LEU A 65 7.23 -48.21 13.37
N LEU A 66 5.98 -48.59 13.61
CA LEU A 66 5.29 -49.59 12.79
C LEU A 66 4.75 -48.95 11.51
N ARG A 67 5.24 -49.38 10.35
CA ARG A 67 4.61 -49.12 9.06
C ARG A 67 3.25 -49.83 9.04
N ARG A 68 2.16 -49.10 8.78
CA ARG A 68 0.92 -49.73 8.30
C ARG A 68 1.13 -50.10 6.83
N GLU A 69 0.85 -51.34 6.47
CA GLU A 69 1.11 -51.86 5.13
C GLU A 69 0.06 -51.38 4.10
N ASP A 70 -1.05 -50.81 4.58
CA ASP A 70 -2.20 -50.39 3.78
C ASP A 70 -2.04 -49.01 3.10
N LEU A 71 -1.12 -48.15 3.58
CA LEU A 71 -1.04 -46.75 3.18
C LEU A 71 -0.28 -46.53 1.87
N SER A 72 -0.93 -45.86 0.91
CA SER A 72 -0.31 -45.45 -0.35
C SER A 72 0.57 -44.18 -0.21
N TYR A 73 1.85 -44.27 -0.62
CA TYR A 73 2.82 -43.17 -0.62
C TYR A 73 3.25 -42.80 -2.05
N ILE A 74 3.53 -41.52 -2.31
CA ILE A 74 4.01 -41.06 -3.62
C ILE A 74 5.54 -41.18 -3.71
N TRP A 75 6.05 -41.65 -4.86
CA TRP A 75 7.49 -41.90 -5.03
C TRP A 75 8.28 -40.60 -5.18
N GLY A 76 9.14 -40.32 -4.19
CA GLY A 76 9.96 -39.11 -4.12
C GLY A 76 9.56 -38.17 -2.97
N THR A 77 8.37 -38.34 -2.40
CA THR A 77 7.87 -37.54 -1.27
C THR A 77 7.61 -38.42 -0.04
N ASN A 78 7.35 -37.79 1.11
CA ASN A 78 7.02 -38.48 2.37
C ASN A 78 5.52 -38.48 2.68
N ILE A 79 4.68 -38.25 1.67
CA ILE A 79 3.25 -37.99 1.80
C ILE A 79 2.47 -39.29 1.58
N ALA A 80 1.61 -39.66 2.54
CA ALA A 80 0.62 -40.72 2.37
C ALA A 80 -0.70 -40.13 1.88
N VAL A 81 -1.16 -40.56 0.71
CA VAL A 81 -2.26 -39.94 -0.07
C VAL A 81 -3.55 -39.90 0.73
N GLU A 82 -3.94 -41.02 1.34
CA GLU A 82 -5.17 -41.14 2.13
C GLU A 82 -5.16 -40.19 3.34
N THR A 83 -4.07 -40.18 4.12
CA THR A 83 -3.96 -39.30 5.31
C THR A 83 -4.04 -37.83 4.94
N PHE A 84 -3.39 -37.41 3.85
CA PHE A 84 -3.44 -36.03 3.36
C PHE A 84 -4.85 -35.64 2.91
N ARG A 85 -5.54 -36.53 2.17
CA ARG A 85 -6.94 -36.31 1.74
C ARG A 85 -7.87 -36.20 2.94
N GLU A 86 -7.75 -37.08 3.93
CA GLU A 86 -8.59 -37.03 5.13
C GLU A 86 -8.34 -35.78 5.99
N GLU A 87 -7.07 -35.40 6.24
CA GLU A 87 -6.73 -34.19 6.99
C GLU A 87 -7.25 -32.93 6.27
N PHE A 88 -7.10 -32.86 4.94
CA PHE A 88 -7.63 -31.73 4.16
C PHE A 88 -9.17 -31.69 4.14
N GLN A 89 -9.84 -32.84 4.00
CA GLN A 89 -11.30 -32.90 4.03
C GLN A 89 -11.83 -32.48 5.40
N ARG A 90 -11.24 -32.97 6.50
CA ARG A 90 -11.58 -32.55 7.87
C ARG A 90 -11.40 -31.05 8.05
N PHE A 91 -10.33 -30.46 7.51
CA PHE A 91 -10.11 -29.01 7.55
C PHE A 91 -11.23 -28.25 6.83
N LEU A 92 -11.59 -28.62 5.59
CA LEU A 92 -12.71 -27.99 4.85
C LEU A 92 -14.07 -28.17 5.57
N GLU A 93 -14.30 -29.30 6.22
CA GLU A 93 -15.56 -29.63 6.90
C GLU A 93 -15.66 -29.10 8.34
N THR A 94 -14.56 -28.75 9.01
CA THR A 94 -14.54 -28.36 10.43
C THR A 94 -14.14 -26.89 10.66
N PHE A 95 -13.55 -26.20 9.68
CA PHE A 95 -13.08 -24.83 9.88
C PHE A 95 -14.23 -23.81 10.02
N GLU A 96 -14.34 -23.25 11.22
CA GLU A 96 -15.24 -22.16 11.58
C GLU A 96 -14.42 -20.89 11.83
N MET A 97 -14.83 -19.76 11.24
CA MET A 97 -14.21 -18.47 11.56
C MET A 97 -14.76 -17.97 12.88
N HIS A 98 -13.92 -18.00 13.92
CA HIS A 98 -14.17 -17.30 15.17
C HIS A 98 -14.12 -15.78 14.92
N THR A 99 -15.30 -15.17 14.80
CA THR A 99 -15.45 -13.71 14.87
C THR A 99 -15.46 -13.30 16.34
N ASP A 100 -14.28 -13.10 16.93
CA ASP A 100 -14.14 -12.73 18.35
C ASP A 100 -14.63 -11.29 18.59
N SER A 101 -15.94 -11.14 18.75
CA SER A 101 -16.65 -9.88 19.05
C SER A 101 -16.54 -9.45 20.53
N THR A 102 -15.65 -10.09 21.30
CA THR A 102 -15.45 -9.95 22.75
C THR A 102 -14.50 -8.80 23.13
N GLY A 103 -14.56 -7.68 22.39
CA GLY A 103 -13.82 -6.44 22.66
C GLY A 103 -14.68 -5.18 22.88
N GLY A 104 -16.01 -5.33 22.88
CA GLY A 104 -16.96 -4.21 23.03
C GLY A 104 -17.23 -3.82 24.50
N TRP A 105 -17.36 -2.51 24.76
CA TRP A 105 -17.65 -1.97 26.09
C TRP A 105 -19.07 -2.33 26.57
N PRO A 106 -19.26 -2.68 27.86
CA PRO A 106 -20.58 -3.03 28.38
C PRO A 106 -21.43 -1.78 28.66
N GLY A 107 -22.33 -1.42 27.75
CA GLY A 107 -23.43 -0.51 28.06
C GLY A 107 -23.95 0.36 26.93
N ILE A 108 -25.01 -0.10 26.25
CA ILE A 108 -26.30 0.60 26.14
C ILE A 108 -27.35 -0.40 25.64
N VAL A 109 -28.58 -0.29 26.15
CA VAL A 109 -29.68 -1.24 25.88
C VAL A 109 -30.36 -0.90 24.55
N GLY A 110 -30.67 -1.91 23.74
CA GLY A 110 -31.30 -1.76 22.43
C GLY A 110 -31.87 -3.07 21.87
N GLU A 111 -32.95 -3.58 22.48
CA GLU A 111 -33.59 -4.83 22.06
C GLU A 111 -34.36 -4.67 20.73
N HIS A 112 -33.74 -5.02 19.60
CA HIS A 112 -34.45 -5.27 18.34
C HIS A 112 -33.98 -6.53 17.61
N VAL A 113 -34.70 -7.62 17.90
CA VAL A 113 -34.96 -8.83 17.09
C VAL A 113 -34.13 -8.97 15.79
N GLY A 114 -33.11 -9.84 15.83
CA GLY A 114 -32.24 -10.17 14.69
C GLY A 114 -31.63 -11.57 14.77
N THR A 115 -32.45 -12.60 15.00
CA THR A 115 -32.00 -14.00 15.18
C THR A 115 -31.44 -14.60 13.88
N GLY A 116 -30.12 -14.82 13.80
CA GLY A 116 -29.51 -15.48 12.61
C GLY A 116 -28.01 -15.80 12.61
N GLY A 117 -27.21 -15.24 13.52
CA GLY A 117 -25.74 -15.38 13.53
C GLY A 117 -25.20 -16.71 14.09
N GLY A 118 -25.62 -17.86 13.55
CA GLY A 118 -25.09 -19.17 13.97
C GLY A 118 -23.78 -19.55 13.27
N ASN A 119 -22.91 -20.31 13.94
CA ASN A 119 -21.64 -20.82 13.42
C ASN A 119 -21.82 -21.45 12.03
N ARG A 120 -21.18 -20.86 11.01
CA ARG A 120 -21.19 -21.36 9.62
C ARG A 120 -19.77 -21.65 9.17
N LYS A 121 -19.58 -22.89 8.74
CA LYS A 121 -18.31 -23.43 8.24
C LYS A 121 -17.88 -22.68 6.98
N TYR A 122 -16.79 -21.93 7.08
CA TYR A 122 -16.44 -20.89 6.12
C TYR A 122 -16.21 -21.45 4.71
N PHE A 123 -15.40 -22.50 4.57
CA PHE A 123 -15.10 -23.09 3.27
C PHE A 123 -16.32 -23.75 2.61
N LEU A 124 -17.28 -24.29 3.37
CA LEU A 124 -18.52 -24.82 2.78
C LEU A 124 -19.40 -23.70 2.21
N GLN A 125 -19.46 -22.53 2.88
CA GLN A 125 -20.14 -21.35 2.36
C GLN A 125 -19.44 -20.79 1.10
N GLU A 126 -18.12 -20.70 1.09
CA GLU A 126 -17.38 -20.18 -0.07
C GLU A 126 -17.39 -21.17 -1.25
N LEU A 127 -17.34 -22.50 -1.03
CA LEU A 127 -17.57 -23.50 -2.09
C LEU A 127 -18.96 -23.37 -2.72
N LEU A 128 -20.01 -23.13 -1.93
CA LEU A 128 -21.34 -22.84 -2.44
C LEU A 128 -21.39 -21.50 -3.20
N ARG A 129 -20.65 -20.47 -2.75
CA ARG A 129 -20.55 -19.17 -3.42
C ARG A 129 -19.85 -19.27 -4.77
N LEU A 130 -18.72 -19.98 -4.84
CA LEU A 130 -17.96 -20.24 -6.06
C LEU A 130 -18.82 -20.99 -7.09
N ARG A 131 -19.57 -22.02 -6.64
CA ARG A 131 -20.55 -22.74 -7.46
C ARG A 131 -21.66 -21.80 -7.98
N LEU A 132 -22.25 -20.97 -7.13
CA LEU A 132 -23.28 -20.00 -7.54
C LEU A 132 -22.76 -18.91 -8.49
N GLN A 133 -21.45 -18.59 -8.43
CA GLN A 133 -20.79 -17.63 -9.32
C GLN A 133 -20.10 -18.28 -10.53
N ASN A 134 -20.20 -19.61 -10.71
CA ASN A 134 -19.45 -20.40 -11.71
C ASN A 134 -17.94 -20.10 -11.73
N ARG A 135 -17.32 -19.89 -10.57
CA ARG A 135 -15.87 -19.62 -10.44
C ARG A 135 -15.08 -20.90 -10.22
N SER A 136 -14.21 -21.21 -11.17
CA SER A 136 -13.27 -22.34 -11.20
C SER A 136 -12.17 -22.32 -10.13
N VAL A 137 -12.01 -21.23 -9.36
CA VAL A 137 -10.84 -21.03 -8.48
C VAL A 137 -11.28 -20.82 -7.02
N LEU A 138 -10.87 -21.75 -6.15
CA LEU A 138 -10.95 -21.61 -4.70
C LEU A 138 -9.67 -20.93 -4.18
N GLU A 139 -9.77 -19.64 -3.85
CA GLU A 139 -8.72 -18.96 -3.07
C GLU A 139 -8.69 -19.53 -1.65
N MET A 140 -7.51 -19.94 -1.17
CA MET A 140 -7.31 -20.45 0.18
C MET A 140 -6.08 -19.80 0.83
N ASP A 141 -6.29 -19.11 1.95
CA ASP A 141 -5.24 -18.42 2.69
C ASP A 141 -4.32 -19.42 3.44
N MET A 142 -3.03 -19.35 3.16
CA MET A 142 -2.01 -20.22 3.74
C MET A 142 -1.74 -19.95 5.23
N GLN A 143 -1.99 -18.74 5.73
CA GLN A 143 -1.89 -18.44 7.17
C GLN A 143 -2.97 -19.16 7.97
N LEU A 144 -4.19 -19.30 7.43
CA LEU A 144 -5.26 -20.08 8.06
C LEU A 144 -4.90 -21.57 8.11
N LEU A 145 -4.32 -22.11 7.03
CA LEU A 145 -3.84 -23.49 6.99
C LEU A 145 -2.66 -23.71 7.96
N ALA A 146 -1.71 -22.78 8.03
CA ALA A 146 -0.56 -22.86 8.94
C ALA A 146 -0.98 -22.85 10.42
N LYS A 147 -2.00 -22.05 10.77
CA LYS A 147 -2.58 -21.98 12.14
C LYS A 147 -3.34 -23.25 12.53
N SER A 148 -4.06 -23.88 11.60
CA SER A 148 -4.92 -25.05 11.87
C SER A 148 -4.19 -26.39 11.74
N CYS A 149 -3.37 -26.56 10.68
CA CYS A 149 -2.75 -27.82 10.29
C CYS A 149 -1.31 -27.57 9.78
N PRO A 150 -0.34 -27.25 10.66
CA PRO A 150 1.02 -26.91 10.27
C PRO A 150 1.76 -28.03 9.50
N ARG A 151 1.39 -29.29 9.72
CA ARG A 151 1.91 -30.44 8.94
C ARG A 151 1.51 -30.38 7.46
N LEU A 152 0.21 -30.13 7.21
CA LEU A 152 -0.34 -30.06 5.86
C LEU A 152 0.23 -28.83 5.12
N TYR A 153 0.36 -27.70 5.83
CA TYR A 153 1.06 -26.52 5.33
C TYR A 153 2.52 -26.82 4.92
N GLN A 154 3.31 -27.50 5.76
CA GLN A 154 4.69 -27.88 5.44
C GLN A 154 4.77 -28.79 4.20
N GLN A 155 3.85 -29.75 4.05
CA GLN A 155 3.78 -30.62 2.87
C GLN A 155 3.42 -29.85 1.60
N VAL A 156 2.44 -28.93 1.67
CA VAL A 156 2.04 -28.05 0.55
C VAL A 156 3.18 -27.15 0.07
N VAL A 157 3.99 -26.62 0.99
CA VAL A 157 5.15 -25.78 0.64
C VAL A 157 6.28 -26.60 0.00
N ALA A 158 6.54 -27.81 0.52
CA ALA A 158 7.62 -28.68 0.03
C ALA A 158 7.30 -29.37 -1.31
N HIS A 159 6.06 -29.82 -1.51
CA HIS A 159 5.64 -30.61 -2.68
C HIS A 159 4.31 -30.11 -3.30
N PRO A 160 4.23 -28.83 -3.71
CA PRO A 160 2.99 -28.20 -4.17
C PRO A 160 2.35 -28.89 -5.37
N MET A 161 3.13 -29.49 -6.28
CA MET A 161 2.59 -30.15 -7.47
C MET A 161 1.65 -31.32 -7.15
N GLU A 162 2.02 -32.14 -6.15
CA GLU A 162 1.22 -33.29 -5.71
C GLU A 162 0.09 -32.83 -4.80
N CYS A 163 0.40 -31.97 -3.82
CA CYS A 163 -0.57 -31.46 -2.86
C CYS A 163 -1.71 -30.68 -3.54
N LEU A 164 -1.43 -29.74 -4.46
CA LEU A 164 -2.48 -28.95 -5.11
C LEU A 164 -3.42 -29.80 -5.97
N GLN A 165 -2.93 -30.87 -6.59
CA GLN A 165 -3.78 -31.83 -7.31
C GLN A 165 -4.66 -32.64 -6.35
N MET A 166 -4.11 -33.10 -5.22
CA MET A 166 -4.90 -33.79 -4.19
C MET A 166 -5.95 -32.88 -3.55
N MET A 167 -5.61 -31.61 -3.29
CA MET A 167 -6.52 -30.60 -2.73
C MET A 167 -7.65 -30.24 -3.69
N ALA A 168 -7.36 -30.09 -4.99
CA ALA A 168 -8.37 -29.87 -6.02
C ALA A 168 -9.40 -31.00 -6.04
N ASN A 169 -8.95 -32.25 -6.12
CA ASN A 169 -9.83 -33.43 -6.14
C ASN A 169 -10.72 -33.50 -4.87
N VAL A 170 -10.17 -33.26 -3.67
CA VAL A 170 -10.95 -33.29 -2.42
C VAL A 170 -11.93 -32.12 -2.33
N ALA A 171 -11.57 -30.93 -2.82
CA ALA A 171 -12.49 -29.80 -2.87
C ALA A 171 -13.63 -30.03 -3.89
N GLU A 172 -13.35 -30.73 -4.99
CA GLU A 172 -14.36 -31.19 -5.95
C GLU A 172 -15.29 -32.26 -5.33
N ASP A 173 -14.74 -33.27 -4.66
CA ASP A 173 -15.51 -34.30 -3.92
C ASP A 173 -16.45 -33.66 -2.87
N VAL A 174 -15.98 -32.65 -2.14
CA VAL A 174 -16.79 -31.91 -1.15
C VAL A 174 -17.84 -31.04 -1.85
N CYS A 175 -17.50 -30.35 -2.94
CA CYS A 175 -18.47 -29.58 -3.74
C CYS A 175 -19.57 -30.47 -4.32
N GLN A 176 -19.23 -31.68 -4.79
CA GLN A 176 -20.20 -32.65 -5.31
C GLN A 176 -21.11 -33.19 -4.20
N ARG A 177 -20.58 -33.42 -2.98
CA ARG A 177 -21.39 -33.79 -1.81
C ARG A 177 -22.33 -32.67 -1.35
N LEU A 178 -21.89 -31.41 -1.39
CA LEU A 178 -22.76 -30.26 -1.15
C LEU A 178 -23.85 -30.13 -2.23
N ALA A 179 -23.54 -30.47 -3.48
CA ALA A 179 -24.50 -30.45 -4.59
C ALA A 179 -25.65 -31.45 -4.40
N THR A 180 -25.33 -32.70 -4.07
CA THR A 180 -26.35 -33.75 -3.86
C THR A 180 -27.21 -33.47 -2.64
N ALA A 181 -26.63 -32.92 -1.56
CA ALA A 181 -27.37 -32.46 -0.39
C ALA A 181 -28.33 -31.28 -0.67
N SER A 182 -28.01 -30.43 -1.67
CA SER A 182 -28.76 -29.21 -1.96
C SER A 182 -29.88 -29.37 -3.00
N SER A 183 -30.01 -30.53 -3.66
CA SER A 183 -31.07 -30.84 -4.64
C SER A 183 -31.15 -29.95 -5.91
N TYR A 184 -30.17 -29.07 -6.14
CA TYR A 184 -30.14 -28.16 -7.30
C TYR A 184 -29.29 -28.70 -8.46
N LEU A 185 -29.98 -29.31 -9.43
CA LEU A 185 -29.59 -29.68 -10.80
C LEU A 185 -28.27 -30.48 -11.01
N PRO A 186 -28.24 -31.47 -11.92
CA PRO A 186 -26.98 -32.09 -12.33
C PRO A 186 -26.07 -31.06 -13.00
N MET A 187 -24.80 -31.03 -12.59
CA MET A 187 -23.77 -30.18 -13.17
C MET A 187 -23.38 -30.67 -14.58
N PRO A 188 -22.80 -29.81 -15.43
CA PRO A 188 -21.92 -30.28 -16.49
C PRO A 188 -20.68 -30.96 -15.89
N ASP A 189 -20.29 -32.13 -16.40
CA ASP A 189 -19.14 -32.94 -15.94
C ASP A 189 -17.76 -32.24 -16.13
N ASP A 190 -17.70 -31.05 -16.76
CA ASP A 190 -16.47 -30.35 -17.14
C ASP A 190 -15.97 -29.29 -16.13
N PHE A 191 -16.62 -29.12 -14.97
CA PHE A 191 -16.26 -28.09 -13.98
C PHE A 191 -15.05 -28.46 -13.10
N ILE A 192 -13.84 -28.29 -13.64
CA ILE A 192 -12.58 -28.52 -12.92
C ILE A 192 -12.32 -27.38 -11.91
N LEU A 193 -12.42 -27.69 -10.61
CA LEU A 193 -12.07 -26.75 -9.53
C LEU A 193 -10.54 -26.73 -9.33
N ARG A 194 -9.96 -25.53 -9.18
CA ARG A 194 -8.54 -25.30 -8.89
C ARG A 194 -8.39 -24.65 -7.51
N VAL A 195 -7.43 -25.10 -6.71
CA VAL A 195 -7.09 -24.46 -5.42
C VAL A 195 -5.93 -23.49 -5.62
N ALA A 196 -6.14 -22.24 -5.21
CA ALA A 196 -5.20 -21.13 -5.33
C ALA A 196 -4.66 -20.72 -3.95
N PRO A 197 -3.39 -21.04 -3.61
CA PRO A 197 -2.81 -20.68 -2.33
C PRO A 197 -2.48 -19.18 -2.29
N LYS A 198 -3.12 -18.46 -1.38
CA LYS A 198 -2.99 -17.02 -1.16
C LYS A 198 -2.18 -16.75 0.11
N ASN A 199 -1.54 -15.57 0.19
CA ASN A 199 -0.97 -15.02 1.42
C ASN A 199 -0.03 -15.99 2.18
N LEU A 200 1.06 -16.42 1.55
CA LEU A 200 2.12 -17.14 2.26
C LEU A 200 2.77 -16.20 3.30
N PRO A 201 3.12 -16.70 4.51
CA PRO A 201 3.75 -15.88 5.55
C PRO A 201 5.17 -15.43 5.18
N GLU A 202 5.89 -16.22 4.37
CA GLU A 202 7.22 -15.88 3.87
C GLU A 202 7.13 -15.32 2.45
N ILE A 203 7.49 -14.04 2.28
CA ILE A 203 7.62 -13.37 0.98
C ILE A 203 9.12 -13.20 0.71
N ILE A 204 9.59 -13.75 -0.41
CA ILE A 204 11.01 -13.80 -0.78
C ILE A 204 11.28 -12.69 -1.83
N SER A 205 12.42 -12.01 -1.72
CA SER A 205 12.92 -11.12 -2.79
C SER A 205 13.50 -11.93 -3.95
N LEU A 206 13.50 -11.40 -5.18
CA LEU A 206 13.99 -12.16 -6.34
C LEU A 206 15.49 -12.51 -6.19
N ARG A 207 16.27 -11.63 -5.56
CA ARG A 207 17.67 -11.85 -5.16
C ARG A 207 17.86 -12.96 -4.12
N GLY A 208 16.84 -13.28 -3.31
CA GLY A 208 16.88 -14.36 -2.32
C GLY A 208 16.71 -15.78 -2.90
N LEU A 209 16.47 -15.92 -4.20
CA LEU A 209 16.14 -17.19 -4.85
C LEU A 209 17.34 -18.15 -5.02
N GLY A 210 17.73 -18.78 -3.92
CA GLY A 210 18.66 -19.90 -3.91
C GLY A 210 18.09 -21.18 -4.55
N PRO A 211 18.95 -22.14 -4.97
CA PRO A 211 18.54 -23.41 -5.58
C PRO A 211 17.75 -24.31 -4.62
N GLN A 212 17.83 -24.06 -3.31
CA GLN A 212 17.05 -24.73 -2.27
C GLN A 212 15.52 -24.56 -2.42
N HIS A 213 15.07 -23.54 -3.16
CA HIS A 213 13.66 -23.25 -3.40
C HIS A 213 13.11 -23.86 -4.70
N LEU A 214 13.90 -24.66 -5.41
CA LEU A 214 13.42 -25.37 -6.61
C LEU A 214 12.29 -26.33 -6.24
N GLU A 215 11.24 -26.33 -7.07
CA GLU A 215 10.01 -27.12 -6.93
C GLU A 215 9.14 -26.82 -5.69
N GLN A 216 9.59 -25.92 -4.80
CA GLN A 216 8.82 -25.41 -3.66
C GLN A 216 7.80 -24.33 -4.07
N LEU A 217 6.80 -24.12 -3.19
CA LEU A 217 5.85 -23.00 -3.31
C LEU A 217 6.47 -21.73 -2.70
N ILE A 218 6.59 -20.67 -3.51
CA ILE A 218 7.16 -19.39 -3.10
C ILE A 218 6.19 -18.24 -3.34
N ALA A 219 6.32 -17.16 -2.56
CA ALA A 219 5.67 -15.88 -2.82
C ALA A 219 6.72 -14.81 -3.17
N LEU A 220 6.59 -14.19 -4.35
CA LEU A 220 7.48 -13.14 -4.84
C LEU A 220 6.75 -11.81 -4.97
N GLN A 221 7.27 -10.76 -4.32
CA GLN A 221 6.80 -9.39 -4.53
C GLN A 221 7.61 -8.69 -5.61
N GLY A 222 6.95 -8.04 -6.57
CA GLY A 222 7.62 -7.27 -7.61
C GLY A 222 6.69 -6.36 -8.42
N MET A 223 7.27 -5.64 -9.38
CA MET A 223 6.56 -4.88 -10.39
C MET A 223 6.63 -5.57 -11.75
N VAL A 224 5.52 -5.59 -12.51
CA VAL A 224 5.51 -6.13 -13.87
C VAL A 224 6.08 -5.11 -14.84
N VAL A 225 7.12 -5.49 -15.58
CA VAL A 225 7.76 -4.64 -16.61
C VAL A 225 7.10 -4.84 -17.97
N ARG A 226 6.90 -6.10 -18.37
CA ARG A 226 6.36 -6.49 -19.68
C ARG A 226 5.46 -7.71 -19.54
N VAL A 227 4.45 -7.78 -20.41
CA VAL A 227 3.50 -8.90 -20.52
C VAL A 227 3.49 -9.33 -21.99
N SER A 228 3.58 -10.64 -22.26
CA SER A 228 3.49 -11.16 -23.63
C SER A 228 2.06 -11.16 -24.15
N LYS A 229 1.94 -11.25 -25.48
CA LYS A 229 0.71 -11.76 -26.10
C LYS A 229 0.45 -13.18 -25.60
N ILE A 230 -0.81 -13.60 -25.62
CA ILE A 230 -1.23 -14.95 -25.23
C ILE A 230 -0.66 -15.96 -26.25
N ILE A 231 -0.14 -17.08 -25.74
CA ILE A 231 0.48 -18.16 -26.51
C ILE A 231 -0.35 -19.43 -26.27
N PRO A 232 -0.95 -20.05 -27.30
CA PRO A 232 -1.70 -21.29 -27.13
C PRO A 232 -0.75 -22.49 -26.96
N GLU A 233 -0.91 -23.26 -25.89
CA GLU A 233 -0.17 -24.49 -25.61
C GLU A 233 -1.07 -25.73 -25.81
N ILE A 234 -0.60 -26.73 -26.55
CA ILE A 234 -1.45 -27.85 -27.00
C ILE A 234 -1.66 -28.90 -25.89
N ARG A 235 -2.91 -29.08 -25.46
CA ARG A 235 -3.34 -30.04 -24.42
C ARG A 235 -3.81 -31.38 -25.01
N VAL A 236 -4.55 -31.34 -26.12
CA VAL A 236 -5.04 -32.54 -26.81
C VAL A 236 -4.80 -32.42 -28.31
N ALA A 237 -3.90 -33.24 -28.84
CA ALA A 237 -3.64 -33.33 -30.27
C ALA A 237 -4.69 -34.21 -30.97
N PHE A 238 -5.10 -33.80 -32.17
CA PHE A 238 -6.03 -34.52 -33.03
C PHE A 238 -5.28 -35.02 -34.27
N PHE A 239 -5.22 -36.34 -34.45
CA PHE A 239 -4.57 -37.02 -35.56
C PHE A 239 -5.61 -37.58 -36.53
N GLN A 240 -5.56 -37.19 -37.81
CA GLN A 240 -6.42 -37.75 -38.86
C GLN A 240 -5.64 -38.70 -39.77
N CYS A 241 -6.20 -39.88 -40.06
CA CYS A 241 -5.58 -40.82 -41.01
C CYS A 241 -5.81 -40.39 -42.47
N TRP A 242 -4.74 -40.33 -43.27
CA TRP A 242 -4.79 -39.96 -44.69
C TRP A 242 -5.70 -40.87 -45.54
N TYR A 243 -5.76 -42.17 -45.24
CA TYR A 243 -6.43 -43.15 -46.09
C TYR A 243 -7.90 -43.41 -45.76
N CYS A 244 -8.31 -43.26 -44.50
CA CYS A 244 -9.67 -43.56 -44.05
C CYS A 244 -10.30 -42.42 -43.23
N GLN A 245 -9.64 -41.28 -43.13
CA GLN A 245 -10.09 -40.06 -42.43
C GLN A 245 -10.44 -40.22 -40.94
N ASN A 246 -10.25 -41.41 -40.35
CA ASN A 246 -10.49 -41.67 -38.93
C ASN A 246 -9.65 -40.72 -38.05
N VAL A 247 -10.30 -40.09 -37.08
CA VAL A 247 -9.72 -39.09 -36.17
C VAL A 247 -9.45 -39.73 -34.82
N ARG A 248 -8.22 -39.60 -34.33
CA ARG A 248 -7.78 -40.07 -33.02
C ARG A 248 -7.29 -38.90 -32.18
N ARG A 249 -7.84 -38.78 -30.96
CA ARG A 249 -7.38 -37.82 -29.95
C ARG A 249 -6.22 -38.42 -29.16
N SER A 250 -5.23 -37.60 -28.81
CA SER A 250 -4.15 -37.97 -27.88
C SER A 250 -3.90 -36.80 -26.91
N VAL A 251 -4.03 -37.06 -25.62
CA VAL A 251 -3.63 -36.10 -24.58
C VAL A 251 -2.10 -35.97 -24.59
N VAL A 252 -1.60 -34.76 -24.34
CA VAL A 252 -0.17 -34.50 -24.22
C VAL A 252 0.27 -34.79 -22.78
N ASP A 253 1.16 -35.77 -22.59
CA ASP A 253 1.75 -36.08 -21.28
C ASP A 253 3.17 -35.52 -21.19
N ARG A 254 3.48 -34.80 -20.10
CA ARG A 254 4.81 -34.22 -19.80
C ARG A 254 5.49 -33.54 -21.00
N GLY A 255 4.71 -32.79 -21.79
CA GLY A 255 5.18 -32.08 -22.99
C GLY A 255 5.54 -32.97 -24.20
N ARG A 256 5.13 -34.24 -24.21
CA ARG A 256 5.33 -35.19 -25.31
C ARG A 256 4.00 -35.56 -25.96
N ILE A 257 3.91 -35.34 -27.26
CA ILE A 257 2.78 -35.80 -28.08
C ILE A 257 3.12 -37.18 -28.63
N PHE A 258 2.34 -38.20 -28.29
CA PHE A 258 2.53 -39.56 -28.79
C PHE A 258 1.74 -39.76 -30.10
N GLU A 259 2.44 -39.86 -31.22
CA GLU A 259 1.81 -40.20 -32.51
C GLU A 259 1.47 -41.71 -32.55
N PRO A 260 0.20 -42.08 -32.84
CA PRO A 260 -0.19 -43.48 -32.99
C PRO A 260 0.39 -44.06 -34.30
N THR A 261 1.35 -44.98 -34.19
CA THR A 261 2.11 -45.51 -35.34
C THR A 261 1.30 -46.35 -36.33
N ARG A 262 0.10 -46.82 -35.95
CA ARG A 262 -0.81 -47.64 -36.77
C ARG A 262 -2.24 -47.08 -36.70
N CYS A 263 -2.95 -47.03 -37.83
CA CYS A 263 -4.34 -46.59 -37.85
C CYS A 263 -5.32 -47.71 -37.51
N ASP A 264 -6.17 -47.48 -36.50
CA ASP A 264 -7.09 -48.49 -35.95
C ASP A 264 -8.13 -49.02 -36.95
N HIS A 265 -8.52 -48.21 -37.95
CA HIS A 265 -9.56 -48.58 -38.92
C HIS A 265 -8.98 -49.18 -40.22
N CYS A 266 -7.74 -48.86 -40.61
CA CYS A 266 -7.18 -49.34 -41.89
C CYS A 266 -5.88 -50.14 -41.77
N GLY A 267 -5.33 -50.34 -40.56
CA GLY A 267 -4.13 -51.13 -40.30
C GLY A 267 -2.83 -50.55 -40.88
N LYS A 268 -2.87 -49.43 -41.59
CA LYS A 268 -1.70 -48.80 -42.22
C LYS A 268 -0.83 -48.10 -41.18
N ASN A 269 0.48 -48.29 -41.30
CA ASN A 269 1.47 -47.65 -40.45
C ASN A 269 1.78 -46.23 -40.95
N TYR A 270 2.18 -45.34 -40.03
CA TYR A 270 2.62 -43.96 -40.32
C TYR A 270 1.67 -43.16 -41.23
N SER A 271 0.37 -43.37 -41.06
CA SER A 271 -0.66 -42.79 -41.93
C SER A 271 -1.42 -41.62 -41.31
N TYR A 272 -1.06 -41.18 -40.11
CA TYR A 272 -1.70 -40.06 -39.42
C TYR A 272 -1.03 -38.72 -39.73
N ARG A 273 -1.84 -37.66 -39.72
CA ARG A 273 -1.42 -36.26 -39.78
C ARG A 273 -2.10 -35.49 -38.66
N ILE A 274 -1.34 -34.67 -37.93
CA ILE A 274 -1.91 -33.77 -36.92
C ILE A 274 -2.73 -32.66 -37.57
N GLN A 275 -3.94 -32.41 -37.07
CA GLN A 275 -4.81 -31.32 -37.46
C GLN A 275 -4.85 -30.26 -36.35
N HIS A 276 -3.91 -29.30 -36.40
CA HIS A 276 -3.76 -28.24 -35.40
C HIS A 276 -4.98 -27.33 -35.24
N ASN A 277 -5.90 -27.28 -36.21
CA ASN A 277 -7.15 -26.51 -36.10
C ASN A 277 -8.24 -27.23 -35.30
N LEU A 278 -8.07 -28.52 -34.98
CA LEU A 278 -9.02 -29.31 -34.18
C LEU A 278 -8.45 -29.69 -32.80
N SER A 279 -7.17 -29.46 -32.54
CA SER A 279 -6.56 -29.69 -31.23
C SER A 279 -7.07 -28.70 -30.19
N LEU A 280 -7.17 -29.16 -28.95
CA LEU A 280 -7.47 -28.31 -27.80
C LEU A 280 -6.18 -27.67 -27.30
N PHE A 281 -6.25 -26.36 -27.03
CA PHE A 281 -5.16 -25.57 -26.49
C PHE A 281 -5.58 -24.97 -25.14
N ASP A 282 -4.65 -24.86 -24.20
CA ASP A 282 -4.77 -24.03 -23.01
C ASP A 282 -3.99 -22.72 -23.25
N ASP A 283 -4.45 -21.60 -22.69
CA ASP A 283 -3.78 -20.30 -22.82
C ASP A 283 -2.60 -20.15 -21.85
N LYS A 284 -1.45 -19.74 -22.38
CA LYS A 284 -0.19 -19.47 -21.66
C LYS A 284 0.25 -18.03 -21.89
N GLN A 285 0.72 -17.34 -20.85
CA GLN A 285 1.25 -15.97 -20.96
C GLN A 285 2.58 -15.84 -20.20
N LEU A 286 3.52 -15.06 -20.75
CA LEU A 286 4.81 -14.79 -20.14
C LEU A 286 4.82 -13.36 -19.58
N VAL A 287 5.04 -13.25 -18.28
CA VAL A 287 5.06 -11.98 -17.53
C VAL A 287 6.46 -11.77 -16.98
N ARG A 288 7.10 -10.64 -17.31
CA ARG A 288 8.42 -10.28 -16.75
C ARG A 288 8.22 -9.43 -15.49
N LEU A 289 8.55 -10.03 -14.34
CA LEU A 289 8.51 -9.40 -13.03
C LEU A 289 9.91 -8.87 -12.67
N GLN A 290 9.97 -7.73 -11.98
CA GLN A 290 11.18 -7.07 -11.52
C GLN A 290 11.05 -6.74 -10.03
N GLU A 291 12.16 -6.69 -9.29
CA GLU A 291 12.19 -6.16 -7.92
C GLU A 291 11.63 -4.73 -7.84
N ALA A 292 10.81 -4.45 -6.83
CA ALA A 292 10.27 -3.12 -6.57
C ALA A 292 11.36 -2.20 -5.99
N PRO A 293 11.42 -0.91 -6.36
CA PRO A 293 12.52 -0.01 -5.99
C PRO A 293 12.75 0.12 -4.48
N GLU A 294 11.69 -0.01 -3.68
CA GLU A 294 11.73 0.00 -2.20
C GLU A 294 12.57 -1.13 -1.58
N HIS A 295 12.93 -2.17 -2.35
CA HIS A 295 13.73 -3.32 -1.90
C HIS A 295 15.14 -3.35 -2.51
N LEU A 296 15.55 -2.33 -3.26
CA LEU A 296 16.89 -2.24 -3.83
C LEU A 296 17.85 -1.50 -2.90
N SER A 297 19.13 -1.91 -2.95
CA SER A 297 20.23 -1.14 -2.37
C SER A 297 20.86 -0.21 -3.43
N ASP A 298 21.41 0.91 -2.98
CA ASP A 298 21.92 1.95 -3.89
C ASP A 298 23.04 1.44 -4.81
N GLY A 299 22.85 1.66 -6.11
CA GLY A 299 23.79 1.26 -7.16
C GLY A 299 23.57 -0.15 -7.72
N GLU A 300 22.68 -0.96 -7.15
CA GLU A 300 22.36 -2.27 -7.72
C GLU A 300 21.35 -2.20 -8.87
N THR A 301 21.55 -3.03 -9.90
CA THR A 301 20.56 -3.20 -10.96
C THR A 301 19.46 -4.17 -10.52
N PRO A 302 18.16 -3.87 -10.75
CA PRO A 302 17.06 -4.71 -10.31
C PRO A 302 17.03 -6.05 -11.05
N VAL A 303 16.87 -7.14 -10.30
CA VAL A 303 16.75 -8.48 -10.88
C VAL A 303 15.39 -8.64 -11.54
N THR A 304 15.35 -9.29 -12.71
CA THR A 304 14.12 -9.65 -13.42
C THR A 304 13.96 -11.15 -13.52
N ILE A 305 12.75 -11.66 -13.29
CA ILE A 305 12.39 -13.08 -13.44
C ILE A 305 11.24 -13.25 -14.44
N SER A 306 11.22 -14.39 -15.14
CA SER A 306 10.10 -14.76 -16.01
C SER A 306 9.08 -15.57 -15.22
N VAL A 307 7.87 -15.02 -15.10
CA VAL A 307 6.69 -15.69 -14.55
C VAL A 307 5.86 -16.22 -15.73
N VAL A 308 5.38 -17.46 -15.62
CA VAL A 308 4.46 -18.06 -16.58
C VAL A 308 3.09 -18.16 -15.95
N VAL A 309 2.06 -17.76 -16.68
CA VAL A 309 0.66 -17.70 -16.23
C VAL A 309 -0.19 -18.54 -17.17
N TYR A 310 -1.15 -19.29 -16.61
CA TYR A 310 -1.95 -20.28 -17.35
C TYR A 310 -3.45 -20.12 -17.10
N GLY A 311 -4.27 -20.26 -18.15
CA GLY A 311 -5.73 -20.23 -18.07
C GLY A 311 -6.28 -18.96 -17.42
N ASP A 312 -7.18 -19.10 -16.45
CA ASP A 312 -8.00 -18.04 -15.85
C ASP A 312 -7.23 -16.82 -15.27
N SER A 313 -5.91 -16.93 -15.05
CA SER A 313 -5.05 -15.82 -14.60
C SER A 313 -4.40 -15.03 -15.74
N VAL A 314 -4.54 -15.45 -16.99
CA VAL A 314 -4.06 -14.74 -18.18
C VAL A 314 -4.77 -13.39 -18.32
N ASP A 315 -4.03 -12.35 -18.72
CA ASP A 315 -4.47 -10.95 -18.81
C ASP A 315 -4.98 -10.32 -17.49
N ALA A 316 -4.74 -10.96 -16.33
CA ALA A 316 -5.00 -10.36 -15.03
C ALA A 316 -4.11 -9.13 -14.76
N VAL A 317 -2.86 -9.16 -15.26
CA VAL A 317 -1.78 -8.23 -14.88
C VAL A 317 -1.39 -7.28 -16.01
N VAL A 318 -1.20 -6.01 -15.68
CA VAL A 318 -0.83 -4.93 -16.62
C VAL A 318 0.60 -4.46 -16.32
N PRO A 319 1.43 -4.11 -17.32
CA PRO A 319 2.73 -3.49 -17.07
C PRO A 319 2.61 -2.23 -16.19
N GLY A 320 3.54 -2.08 -15.25
CA GLY A 320 3.52 -1.06 -14.19
C GLY A 320 2.82 -1.51 -12.89
N ASP A 321 2.19 -2.69 -12.85
CA ASP A 321 1.53 -3.20 -11.64
C ASP A 321 2.50 -3.79 -10.61
N ARG A 322 2.30 -3.42 -9.34
CA ARG A 322 2.86 -4.15 -8.19
C ARG A 322 1.97 -5.37 -7.90
N VAL A 323 2.59 -6.54 -7.79
CA VAL A 323 1.93 -7.82 -7.49
C VAL A 323 2.74 -8.66 -6.51
N VAL A 324 2.05 -9.54 -5.80
CA VAL A 324 2.64 -10.72 -5.15
C VAL A 324 2.20 -11.94 -5.94
N VAL A 325 3.16 -12.63 -6.55
CA VAL A 325 2.91 -13.88 -7.29
C VAL A 325 3.19 -15.04 -6.35
N THR A 326 2.20 -15.90 -6.11
CA THR A 326 2.43 -17.21 -5.47
C THR A 326 2.56 -18.27 -6.57
N GLY A 327 3.63 -19.05 -6.52
CA GLY A 327 4.00 -19.92 -7.64
C GLY A 327 5.08 -20.94 -7.32
N ILE A 328 5.33 -21.83 -8.27
CA ILE A 328 6.29 -22.92 -8.15
C ILE A 328 7.55 -22.56 -8.94
N TYR A 329 8.71 -22.57 -8.29
CA TYR A 329 9.99 -22.24 -8.93
C TYR A 329 10.53 -23.42 -9.73
N ARG A 330 10.70 -23.25 -11.05
CA ARG A 330 11.07 -24.33 -11.99
C ARG A 330 12.31 -23.98 -12.80
N ALA A 331 13.08 -25.02 -13.16
CA ALA A 331 14.29 -24.92 -13.96
C ALA A 331 14.15 -25.69 -15.29
N ALA A 332 14.18 -25.00 -16.43
CA ALA A 332 14.05 -25.59 -17.76
C ALA A 332 15.44 -25.78 -18.44
N PRO A 333 15.71 -26.94 -19.05
CA PRO A 333 16.96 -27.18 -19.77
C PRO A 333 17.03 -26.42 -21.10
N VAL A 334 17.98 -25.50 -21.23
CA VAL A 334 18.23 -24.76 -22.48
C VAL A 334 19.08 -25.60 -23.43
N ARG A 335 18.69 -25.70 -24.71
CA ARG A 335 19.52 -26.38 -25.74
C ARG A 335 20.66 -25.46 -26.19
N LEU A 336 21.85 -26.01 -26.44
CA LEU A 336 22.99 -25.22 -26.93
C LEU A 336 22.79 -24.76 -28.39
N ASN A 337 22.27 -25.66 -29.22
CA ASN A 337 21.85 -25.40 -30.60
C ASN A 337 20.57 -26.21 -30.87
N SER A 338 19.56 -25.56 -31.46
CA SER A 338 18.22 -26.13 -31.70
C SER A 338 18.25 -27.46 -32.47
N THR A 339 19.16 -27.60 -33.44
CA THR A 339 19.33 -28.80 -34.27
C THR A 339 19.90 -29.99 -33.48
N THR A 340 20.59 -29.75 -32.37
CA THR A 340 21.28 -30.78 -31.59
C THR A 340 20.50 -31.15 -30.32
N ARG A 341 20.59 -32.40 -29.87
CA ARG A 341 20.03 -32.82 -28.56
C ARG A 341 20.89 -32.36 -27.37
N CYS A 342 21.99 -31.62 -27.60
CA CYS A 342 22.91 -31.16 -26.57
C CYS A 342 22.30 -30.04 -25.72
N ILE A 343 22.16 -30.31 -24.42
CA ILE A 343 21.63 -29.40 -23.40
C ILE A 343 22.78 -28.61 -22.77
N ARG A 344 22.54 -27.36 -22.37
CA ARG A 344 23.47 -26.53 -21.60
C ARG A 344 23.39 -26.90 -20.12
N SER A 345 24.53 -26.97 -19.43
CA SER A 345 24.58 -27.25 -17.99
C SER A 345 23.91 -26.17 -17.12
N ILE A 346 23.67 -24.97 -17.67
CA ILE A 346 22.91 -23.90 -17.03
C ILE A 346 21.46 -24.00 -17.50
N PHE A 347 20.56 -24.22 -16.55
CA PHE A 347 19.11 -24.24 -16.75
C PHE A 347 18.55 -22.80 -16.66
N ALA A 348 17.52 -22.50 -17.44
CA ALA A 348 16.80 -21.23 -17.33
C ALA A 348 15.68 -21.36 -16.29
N THR A 349 15.66 -20.49 -15.28
CA THR A 349 14.66 -20.53 -14.23
C THR A 349 13.45 -19.65 -14.55
N HIS A 350 12.28 -20.09 -14.10
CA HIS A 350 10.99 -19.44 -14.27
C HIS A 350 10.09 -19.79 -13.08
N VAL A 351 9.05 -19.00 -12.86
CA VAL A 351 8.02 -19.29 -11.84
C VAL A 351 6.70 -19.54 -12.54
N ASP A 352 6.14 -20.74 -12.37
CA ASP A 352 4.77 -21.00 -12.80
C ASP A 352 3.83 -20.45 -11.72
N ALA A 353 3.07 -19.41 -12.05
CA ALA A 353 2.13 -18.76 -11.14
C ALA A 353 0.90 -19.65 -10.91
N VAL A 354 0.53 -19.81 -9.63
CA VAL A 354 -0.72 -20.47 -9.21
C VAL A 354 -1.76 -19.42 -8.81
N HIS A 355 -1.34 -18.31 -8.20
CA HIS A 355 -2.19 -17.16 -7.90
C HIS A 355 -1.40 -15.85 -7.98
N ILE A 356 -2.08 -14.73 -8.29
CA ILE A 356 -1.49 -13.41 -8.45
C ILE A 356 -2.32 -12.39 -7.66
N GLU A 357 -1.77 -11.92 -6.55
CA GLU A 357 -2.39 -10.89 -5.72
C GLU A 357 -1.96 -9.49 -6.20
N HIS A 358 -2.92 -8.62 -6.46
CA HIS A 358 -2.63 -7.22 -6.81
C HIS A 358 -2.45 -6.36 -5.55
N ARG A 359 -1.20 -6.11 -5.14
CA ARG A 359 -0.88 -5.06 -4.16
C ARG A 359 -1.00 -3.66 -4.78
N ARG A 360 -2.25 -3.29 -5.10
CA ARG A 360 -2.68 -2.00 -5.65
C ARG A 360 -3.62 -1.29 -4.68
N ALA A 361 -3.07 -0.33 -3.94
CA ALA A 361 -3.90 0.72 -3.36
C ALA A 361 -4.71 1.42 -4.48
N GLY A 362 -6.05 1.42 -4.35
CA GLY A 362 -6.95 2.31 -5.07
C GLY A 362 -7.47 1.85 -6.44
N ARG A 363 -7.39 0.57 -6.85
CA ARG A 363 -7.92 0.13 -8.17
C ARG A 363 -9.10 -0.87 -8.16
N HIS A 364 -9.43 -1.53 -7.05
CA HIS A 364 -10.53 -2.52 -7.02
C HIS A 364 -11.92 -1.94 -7.37
N LEU A 365 -12.17 -0.65 -7.06
CA LEU A 365 -13.45 0.00 -7.37
C LEU A 365 -13.75 0.12 -8.87
N TRP A 366 -12.72 0.25 -9.73
CA TRP A 366 -12.94 0.59 -11.15
C TRP A 366 -13.48 -0.59 -11.97
N LYS A 367 -13.09 -1.84 -11.66
CA LYS A 367 -13.71 -3.02 -12.30
C LYS A 367 -15.17 -3.24 -11.83
N LYS A 368 -15.53 -2.88 -10.59
CA LYS A 368 -16.94 -2.91 -10.13
C LYS A 368 -17.82 -1.85 -10.81
N GLN A 369 -17.28 -0.68 -11.16
CA GLN A 369 -18.06 0.42 -11.79
C GLN A 369 -18.31 0.27 -13.30
N GLN A 370 -17.72 -0.74 -13.97
CA GLN A 370 -17.87 -0.93 -15.43
C GLN A 370 -18.75 -2.12 -15.84
N GLN A 371 -19.35 -2.85 -14.89
CA GLN A 371 -20.44 -3.78 -15.19
C GLN A 371 -21.79 -3.03 -15.18
N PRO A 372 -22.58 -3.07 -16.26
CA PRO A 372 -23.86 -2.34 -16.35
C PRO A 372 -24.94 -2.98 -15.48
N LEU A 373 -25.92 -2.17 -15.07
CA LEU A 373 -26.89 -2.50 -14.03
C LEU A 373 -27.81 -3.68 -14.40
N THR A 374 -27.74 -4.76 -13.62
CA THR A 374 -28.85 -5.71 -13.43
C THR A 374 -29.43 -5.51 -12.02
N PRO A 375 -30.62 -4.90 -11.87
CA PRO A 375 -31.14 -4.48 -10.56
C PRO A 375 -31.79 -5.65 -9.81
N SER A 376 -30.98 -6.55 -9.28
CA SER A 376 -31.45 -7.73 -8.54
C SER A 376 -30.52 -8.11 -7.38
N LEU A 377 -31.02 -7.93 -6.15
CA LEU A 377 -30.55 -8.56 -4.91
C LEU A 377 -29.19 -8.07 -4.37
N GLU A 378 -29.11 -6.77 -4.03
CA GLU A 378 -28.93 -6.20 -2.68
C GLU A 378 -28.16 -6.98 -1.57
N ALA A 379 -27.28 -7.92 -1.90
CA ALA A 379 -26.56 -8.80 -0.96
C ALA A 379 -25.03 -8.78 -1.14
N GLU A 380 -24.48 -7.72 -1.75
CA GLU A 380 -23.03 -7.44 -1.72
C GLU A 380 -22.64 -6.60 -0.47
N GLU A 381 -23.11 -7.01 0.71
CA GLU A 381 -22.60 -6.49 1.99
C GLU A 381 -21.17 -6.98 2.23
N GLY A 382 -20.21 -6.23 1.68
CA GLY A 382 -18.78 -6.42 1.88
C GLY A 382 -18.13 -7.50 1.02
N LEU A 383 -16.88 -7.23 0.62
CA LEU A 383 -15.87 -8.20 1.00
C LEU A 383 -15.74 -8.07 2.52
N ALA A 384 -15.64 -9.19 3.24
CA ALA A 384 -15.18 -9.12 4.62
C ALA A 384 -13.75 -8.59 4.58
N GLU A 385 -13.55 -7.33 4.97
CA GLU A 385 -12.23 -6.78 5.21
C GLU A 385 -11.56 -7.65 6.30
N ASP A 386 -10.30 -8.03 6.11
CA ASP A 386 -9.61 -8.85 7.11
C ASP A 386 -9.68 -8.14 8.48
N PRO A 387 -10.03 -8.82 9.57
CA PRO A 387 -10.37 -8.17 10.83
C PRO A 387 -9.19 -7.34 11.40
N THR A 388 -7.96 -7.71 11.05
CA THR A 388 -6.74 -6.95 11.35
C THR A 388 -6.67 -5.62 10.57
N GLU A 389 -7.11 -5.57 9.31
CA GLU A 389 -7.24 -4.29 8.60
C GLU A 389 -8.37 -3.44 9.17
N ALA A 390 -9.51 -4.04 9.54
CA ALA A 390 -10.61 -3.32 10.18
C ALA A 390 -10.19 -2.71 11.52
N ALA A 391 -9.47 -3.47 12.36
CA ALA A 391 -8.88 -2.99 13.61
C ALA A 391 -7.87 -1.85 13.37
N ARG A 392 -6.95 -2.01 12.39
CA ARG A 392 -6.03 -0.92 12.00
C ARG A 392 -6.77 0.33 11.51
N ARG A 393 -7.82 0.18 10.69
CA ARG A 393 -8.68 1.29 10.23
C ARG A 393 -9.30 2.03 11.43
N ASP A 394 -9.74 1.32 12.47
CA ASP A 394 -10.25 1.93 13.69
C ASP A 394 -9.17 2.60 14.55
N VAL A 395 -7.96 2.04 14.64
CA VAL A 395 -6.81 2.73 15.27
C VAL A 395 -6.48 4.01 14.53
N PHE A 396 -6.43 4.00 13.20
CA PHE A 396 -6.20 5.21 12.40
C PHE A 396 -7.31 6.26 12.55
N ARG A 397 -8.59 5.85 12.66
CA ARG A 397 -9.71 6.75 12.99
C ARG A 397 -9.55 7.40 14.38
N ARG A 398 -9.10 6.63 15.39
CA ARG A 398 -8.81 7.15 16.76
C ARG A 398 -7.61 8.09 16.80
N ILE A 399 -6.62 7.90 15.94
CA ILE A 399 -5.48 8.81 15.77
C ILE A 399 -5.93 10.10 15.06
N ALA A 400 -6.75 9.98 14.00
CA ALA A 400 -7.26 11.11 13.22
C ALA A 400 -8.19 12.04 13.99
N SER A 401 -8.90 11.56 15.02
CA SER A 401 -9.79 12.36 15.87
C SER A 401 -9.06 13.19 16.94
N ARG A 402 -7.73 13.02 17.11
CA ARG A 402 -6.93 13.88 17.99
C ARG A 402 -6.82 15.29 17.41
N PRO A 403 -6.97 16.36 18.21
CA PRO A 403 -6.82 17.74 17.71
C PRO A 403 -5.40 18.02 17.20
N ASP A 404 -4.40 17.42 17.85
CA ASP A 404 -2.96 17.63 17.61
C ASP A 404 -2.43 16.87 16.37
N ILE A 405 -3.29 16.12 15.66
CA ILE A 405 -2.89 15.24 14.54
C ILE A 405 -2.04 15.96 13.48
N TYR A 406 -2.28 17.25 13.25
CA TYR A 406 -1.52 18.03 12.28
C TYR A 406 -0.05 18.18 12.67
N ASP A 407 0.24 18.46 13.94
CA ASP A 407 1.61 18.66 14.42
C ASP A 407 2.35 17.32 14.62
N ILE A 408 1.62 16.25 14.99
CA ILE A 408 2.12 14.85 14.96
C ILE A 408 2.59 14.46 13.53
N LEU A 409 1.80 14.79 12.51
CA LEU A 409 2.13 14.53 11.11
C LEU A 409 3.27 15.42 10.57
N LEU A 410 3.49 16.62 11.14
CA LEU A 410 4.64 17.48 10.80
C LEU A 410 5.94 17.00 11.45
N ASN A 411 5.87 16.52 12.69
CA ASN A 411 7.03 16.01 13.44
C ASN A 411 7.52 14.65 12.91
N SER A 412 6.60 13.77 12.51
CA SER A 412 6.94 12.45 11.95
C SER A 412 7.60 12.50 10.58
N PHE A 413 7.21 13.46 9.73
CA PHE A 413 7.62 13.48 8.33
C PHE A 413 9.12 13.77 8.09
N ALA A 414 9.73 14.63 8.90
CA ALA A 414 11.12 15.07 8.68
C ALA A 414 11.81 15.43 10.00
N ARG A 415 12.19 14.41 10.79
CA ARG A 415 12.87 14.57 12.10
C ARG A 415 14.27 15.18 11.98
N THR A 416 15.00 14.92 10.89
CA THR A 416 16.39 15.40 10.71
C THR A 416 16.50 16.88 10.32
N ILE A 417 15.45 17.45 9.73
CA ILE A 417 15.44 18.82 9.22
C ILE A 417 14.82 19.73 10.28
N TRP A 418 15.64 20.61 10.87
CA TRP A 418 15.15 21.64 11.78
C TRP A 418 14.52 22.82 11.00
N GLY A 419 13.54 23.50 11.60
CA GLY A 419 12.86 24.65 11.01
C GLY A 419 11.91 24.34 9.84
N ASN A 420 11.58 25.38 9.07
CA ASN A 420 10.79 25.34 7.83
C ASN A 420 9.44 24.60 7.92
N GLU A 421 8.68 24.84 9.01
CA GLU A 421 7.36 24.24 9.21
C GLU A 421 6.43 24.41 8.01
N ASP A 422 6.40 25.60 7.39
CA ASP A 422 5.42 25.95 6.35
C ASP A 422 5.69 25.20 5.04
N VAL A 423 6.96 24.89 4.77
CA VAL A 423 7.36 24.01 3.67
C VAL A 423 6.92 22.57 3.97
N LYS A 424 7.16 22.06 5.20
CA LYS A 424 6.68 20.74 5.63
C LYS A 424 5.15 20.65 5.54
N ARG A 425 4.41 21.70 5.91
CA ARG A 425 2.94 21.81 5.79
C ARG A 425 2.47 21.69 4.34
N GLY A 426 3.14 22.35 3.40
CA GLY A 426 2.84 22.24 1.97
C GLY A 426 3.08 20.84 1.40
N ILE A 427 4.19 20.21 1.77
CA ILE A 427 4.55 18.85 1.32
C ILE A 427 3.62 17.79 1.94
N LEU A 428 3.27 17.95 3.21
CA LEU A 428 2.26 17.11 3.85
C LEU A 428 0.91 17.23 3.12
N SER A 429 0.47 18.43 2.75
CA SER A 429 -0.73 18.61 1.92
C SER A 429 -0.60 17.94 0.54
N GLN A 430 0.57 17.97 -0.09
CA GLN A 430 0.85 17.25 -1.33
C GLN A 430 0.77 15.72 -1.13
N LEU A 431 1.23 15.19 0.00
CA LEU A 431 1.14 13.77 0.34
C LEU A 431 -0.31 13.27 0.48
N PHE A 432 -1.29 14.08 0.92
CA PHE A 432 -2.71 13.66 0.92
C PHE A 432 -3.46 13.98 -0.39
N GLY A 433 -3.16 15.12 -1.04
CA GLY A 433 -3.75 15.53 -2.32
C GLY A 433 -5.25 15.86 -2.28
N GLY A 434 -5.76 16.55 -3.31
CA GLY A 434 -7.19 16.88 -3.44
C GLY A 434 -8.08 15.68 -3.83
N THR A 435 -9.37 15.91 -4.03
CA THR A 435 -10.31 14.91 -4.58
C THR A 435 -10.38 15.00 -6.11
N ARG A 436 -10.53 13.85 -6.79
CA ARG A 436 -10.74 13.82 -8.24
C ARG A 436 -12.23 13.92 -8.56
N LYS A 437 -12.64 15.06 -9.12
CA LYS A 437 -14.02 15.34 -9.52
C LYS A 437 -14.15 15.14 -11.03
N GLU A 438 -14.92 14.14 -11.43
CA GLU A 438 -15.33 13.93 -12.81
C GLU A 438 -16.64 14.68 -13.06
N LEU A 439 -16.59 15.71 -13.92
CA LEU A 439 -17.78 16.41 -14.40
C LEU A 439 -18.01 16.02 -15.87
N LYS A 440 -19.27 16.06 -16.34
CA LYS A 440 -19.60 15.78 -17.75
C LYS A 440 -18.85 16.70 -18.74
N SER A 441 -18.39 17.86 -18.28
CA SER A 441 -17.63 18.84 -19.05
C SER A 441 -16.10 18.61 -19.05
N GLY A 442 -15.58 17.68 -18.24
CA GLY A 442 -14.14 17.43 -18.13
C GLY A 442 -13.70 16.92 -16.76
N THR A 443 -12.47 16.40 -16.70
CA THR A 443 -11.82 15.92 -15.46
C THR A 443 -10.95 17.02 -14.85
N PHE A 444 -11.23 17.41 -13.60
CA PHE A 444 -10.39 18.38 -12.89
C PHE A 444 -9.16 17.69 -12.27
N ARG A 445 -7.99 18.33 -12.42
CA ARG A 445 -6.73 17.91 -11.78
C ARG A 445 -6.85 17.97 -10.26
N ALA A 446 -6.49 16.88 -9.58
CA ALA A 446 -6.62 16.71 -8.13
C ALA A 446 -5.29 16.86 -7.35
N GLU A 447 -4.16 16.45 -7.95
CA GLU A 447 -2.86 16.56 -7.28
C GLU A 447 -2.37 18.00 -7.15
N ILE A 448 -1.66 18.26 -6.05
CA ILE A 448 -0.94 19.51 -5.75
C ILE A 448 0.49 19.38 -6.28
N ASN A 449 1.00 20.40 -6.96
CA ASN A 449 2.39 20.46 -7.41
C ASN A 449 3.13 21.57 -6.64
N VAL A 450 4.31 21.24 -6.14
CA VAL A 450 5.11 22.09 -5.24
C VAL A 450 6.51 22.27 -5.84
N ILE A 451 7.04 23.48 -5.77
CA ILE A 451 8.44 23.77 -6.12
C ILE A 451 9.17 24.44 -4.95
N LEU A 452 10.39 23.97 -4.69
CA LEU A 452 11.30 24.42 -3.64
C LEU A 452 12.44 25.19 -4.29
N CYS A 453 12.35 26.51 -4.24
CA CYS A 453 13.38 27.43 -4.74
C CYS A 453 14.26 27.88 -3.57
N GLY A 454 15.54 28.12 -3.79
CA GLY A 454 16.43 28.59 -2.72
C GLY A 454 17.91 28.34 -2.97
N ASP A 455 18.75 28.79 -2.06
CA ASP A 455 20.21 28.62 -2.11
C ASP A 455 20.63 27.12 -2.00
N PRO A 456 21.84 26.72 -2.39
CA PRO A 456 22.40 25.40 -2.07
C PRO A 456 22.81 25.36 -0.59
N GLY A 457 22.52 24.24 0.08
CA GLY A 457 22.82 24.04 1.51
C GLY A 457 21.57 23.93 2.40
N VAL A 458 20.46 24.57 2.02
CA VAL A 458 19.17 24.60 2.76
C VAL A 458 18.37 23.27 2.71
N ALA A 459 19.05 22.13 2.79
CA ALA A 459 18.53 20.76 2.89
C ALA A 459 17.54 20.27 1.80
N LYS A 460 17.27 21.03 0.73
CA LYS A 460 16.30 20.70 -0.34
C LYS A 460 16.37 19.25 -0.85
N SER A 461 17.55 18.76 -1.22
CA SER A 461 17.71 17.40 -1.74
C SER A 461 17.48 16.31 -0.67
N GLN A 462 17.87 16.57 0.58
CA GLN A 462 17.60 15.67 1.72
C GLN A 462 16.12 15.64 2.09
N LEU A 463 15.40 16.73 1.85
CA LEU A 463 13.96 16.76 1.93
C LEU A 463 13.34 15.90 0.81
N LEU A 464 13.82 16.01 -0.44
CA LEU A 464 13.32 15.21 -1.58
C LEU A 464 13.42 13.69 -1.36
N SER A 465 14.52 13.20 -0.76
CA SER A 465 14.68 11.78 -0.43
C SER A 465 13.71 11.33 0.66
N GLN A 466 13.54 12.11 1.73
CA GLN A 466 12.57 11.80 2.78
C GLN A 466 11.12 11.77 2.28
N VAL A 467 10.74 12.62 1.32
CA VAL A 467 9.41 12.50 0.68
C VAL A 467 9.31 11.25 -0.20
N HIS A 468 10.40 10.84 -0.85
CA HIS A 468 10.42 9.62 -1.66
C HIS A 468 10.19 8.36 -0.80
N GLU A 469 10.87 8.25 0.35
CA GLU A 469 10.76 7.11 1.26
C GLU A 469 9.36 6.98 1.88
N ILE A 470 8.72 8.10 2.22
CA ILE A 470 7.40 8.12 2.88
C ILE A 470 6.24 7.99 1.88
N ALA A 471 6.43 8.40 0.62
CA ALA A 471 5.38 8.32 -0.40
C ALA A 471 5.19 6.87 -0.90
N PRO A 472 3.97 6.28 -0.80
CA PRO A 472 3.72 4.87 -1.18
C PRO A 472 3.91 4.56 -2.68
N ARG A 473 4.09 5.60 -3.50
CA ARG A 473 4.54 5.55 -4.90
C ARG A 473 5.46 6.75 -5.21
N GLY A 474 6.50 6.94 -4.40
CA GLY A 474 7.58 7.90 -4.69
C GLY A 474 8.48 7.41 -5.83
N VAL A 475 8.94 8.33 -6.68
CA VAL A 475 10.05 8.10 -7.62
C VAL A 475 10.96 9.33 -7.60
N TYR A 476 12.23 9.16 -7.23
CA TYR A 476 13.25 10.21 -7.28
C TYR A 476 13.96 10.27 -8.64
N THR A 477 14.20 11.49 -9.12
CA THR A 477 14.84 11.78 -10.41
C THR A 477 15.72 13.04 -10.32
N SER A 478 16.78 13.11 -11.14
CA SER A 478 17.63 14.29 -11.28
C SER A 478 17.45 14.90 -12.67
N GLY A 479 17.21 16.21 -12.73
CA GLY A 479 16.93 16.95 -13.95
C GLY A 479 18.02 16.89 -15.02
N LYS A 480 19.28 16.64 -14.64
CA LYS A 480 20.37 16.38 -15.60
C LYS A 480 20.35 14.96 -16.15
N GLY A 481 20.20 13.96 -15.27
CA GLY A 481 20.25 12.54 -15.66
C GLY A 481 18.99 12.09 -16.41
N SER A 482 17.85 12.71 -16.08
CA SER A 482 16.54 12.37 -16.63
C SER A 482 16.28 13.07 -17.96
N SER A 483 16.78 12.47 -19.04
CA SER A 483 16.34 12.82 -20.40
C SER A 483 14.82 12.72 -20.54
N SER A 484 14.23 13.44 -21.50
CA SER A 484 12.79 13.34 -21.82
C SER A 484 12.36 11.91 -22.10
N VAL A 485 13.24 11.07 -22.67
CA VAL A 485 13.03 9.64 -22.89
C VAL A 485 12.82 8.87 -21.58
N GLY A 486 13.57 9.20 -20.52
CA GLY A 486 13.48 8.56 -19.21
C GLY A 486 12.36 9.05 -18.30
N LEU A 487 11.92 10.32 -18.43
CA LEU A 487 10.74 10.81 -17.69
C LEU A 487 9.41 10.34 -18.30
N THR A 488 9.34 10.21 -19.63
CA THR A 488 8.08 10.02 -20.36
C THR A 488 7.73 8.53 -20.55
N ALA A 489 7.88 8.01 -21.78
CA ALA A 489 7.97 6.60 -22.09
C ALA A 489 8.74 6.44 -23.42
N PHE A 490 9.37 5.30 -23.59
CA PHE A 490 10.34 5.06 -24.66
C PHE A 490 10.02 3.78 -25.43
N VAL A 491 10.33 3.77 -26.73
CA VAL A 491 10.02 2.65 -27.61
C VAL A 491 11.28 1.80 -27.78
N VAL A 492 11.20 0.53 -27.38
CA VAL A 492 12.28 -0.45 -27.45
C VAL A 492 11.85 -1.59 -28.37
N GLN A 493 12.72 -2.00 -29.29
CA GLN A 493 12.49 -3.22 -30.04
C GLN A 493 12.78 -4.43 -29.16
N ASN A 494 11.78 -5.28 -28.92
CA ASN A 494 11.96 -6.50 -28.15
C ASN A 494 12.73 -7.54 -28.96
N HIS A 495 13.84 -8.05 -28.42
CA HIS A 495 14.73 -8.97 -29.15
C HIS A 495 14.12 -10.37 -29.38
N GLU A 496 13.11 -10.76 -28.59
CA GLU A 496 12.46 -12.07 -28.71
C GLU A 496 11.38 -12.11 -29.80
N THR A 497 10.61 -11.01 -29.94
CA THR A 497 9.49 -10.93 -30.88
C THR A 497 9.78 -10.07 -32.11
N GLY A 498 10.84 -9.25 -32.08
CA GLY A 498 11.13 -8.22 -33.09
C GLY A 498 10.18 -7.02 -33.04
N GLU A 499 9.16 -7.03 -32.17
CA GLU A 499 8.12 -6.01 -32.10
C GLU A 499 8.58 -4.78 -31.30
N LEU A 500 8.05 -3.61 -31.66
CA LEU A 500 8.27 -2.37 -30.92
C LEU A 500 7.33 -2.33 -29.70
N VAL A 501 7.92 -2.22 -28.51
CA VAL A 501 7.24 -2.18 -27.21
C VAL A 501 7.46 -0.81 -26.57
N LEU A 502 6.44 -0.28 -25.90
CA LEU A 502 6.52 0.99 -25.16
C LEU A 502 6.83 0.69 -23.68
N GLU A 503 7.94 1.21 -23.18
CA GLU A 503 8.37 1.06 -21.78
C GLU A 503 8.12 2.36 -20.99
N PRO A 504 7.44 2.30 -19.83
CA PRO A 504 7.08 3.49 -19.06
C PRO A 504 8.30 4.15 -18.39
N GLY A 505 8.38 5.47 -18.47
CA GLY A 505 9.36 6.29 -17.74
C GLY A 505 8.84 6.72 -16.36
N ALA A 506 9.66 7.50 -15.65
CA ALA A 506 9.46 7.85 -14.23
C ALA A 506 8.07 8.44 -13.92
N LEU A 507 7.55 9.35 -14.76
CA LEU A 507 6.24 9.95 -14.54
C LEU A 507 5.11 8.91 -14.63
N VAL A 508 5.16 8.01 -15.60
CA VAL A 508 4.15 6.96 -15.78
C VAL A 508 4.22 5.92 -14.64
N LEU A 509 5.43 5.58 -14.18
CA LEU A 509 5.63 4.70 -13.02
C LEU A 509 5.10 5.32 -11.71
N SER A 510 5.09 6.65 -11.59
CA SER A 510 4.58 7.39 -10.43
C SER A 510 3.07 7.75 -10.50
N ASP A 511 2.25 7.13 -11.37
CA ASP A 511 0.80 7.40 -11.46
C ASP A 511 0.08 7.27 -10.09
N ARG A 512 -0.68 8.30 -9.72
CA ARG A 512 -1.28 8.53 -8.39
C ARG A 512 -0.28 8.62 -7.22
N GLY A 513 1.00 8.80 -7.51
CA GLY A 513 2.11 8.91 -6.57
C GLY A 513 2.73 10.30 -6.53
N LEU A 514 4.04 10.32 -6.26
CA LEU A 514 4.87 11.51 -6.17
C LEU A 514 6.11 11.33 -7.06
N CYS A 515 6.40 12.31 -7.91
CA CYS A 515 7.66 12.40 -8.64
C CYS A 515 8.50 13.52 -8.03
N CYS A 516 9.63 13.15 -7.41
CA CYS A 516 10.63 14.09 -6.92
C CYS A 516 11.62 14.39 -8.05
N ILE A 517 11.82 15.68 -8.36
CA ILE A 517 12.75 16.14 -9.41
C ILE A 517 13.76 17.12 -8.80
N ASP A 518 15.01 16.70 -8.67
CA ASP A 518 16.12 17.57 -8.25
C ASP A 518 16.77 18.29 -9.45
N GLU A 519 17.51 19.38 -9.21
CA GLU A 519 18.14 20.23 -10.24
C GLU A 519 17.20 20.60 -11.41
N PHE A 520 15.96 20.99 -11.10
CA PHE A 520 14.93 21.34 -12.09
C PHE A 520 15.36 22.48 -13.05
N ASP A 521 16.20 23.39 -12.56
CA ASP A 521 16.82 24.47 -13.33
C ASP A 521 17.68 23.94 -14.50
N LYS A 522 18.26 22.74 -14.37
CA LYS A 522 19.27 22.17 -15.28
C LYS A 522 18.70 21.19 -16.31
N MET A 523 17.37 21.05 -16.35
CA MET A 523 16.65 20.22 -17.32
C MET A 523 16.68 20.78 -18.75
N ASN A 524 16.78 19.90 -19.75
CA ASN A 524 16.64 20.28 -21.15
C ASN A 524 15.22 20.83 -21.45
N GLU A 525 15.13 21.85 -22.29
CA GLU A 525 13.86 22.51 -22.66
C GLU A 525 12.82 21.54 -23.25
N ALA A 526 13.26 20.62 -24.12
CA ALA A 526 12.44 19.53 -24.67
C ALA A 526 11.99 18.47 -23.63
N THR A 527 12.46 18.56 -22.39
CA THR A 527 11.95 17.79 -21.23
C THR A 527 10.96 18.63 -20.44
N ARG A 528 11.26 19.93 -20.22
CA ARG A 528 10.34 20.88 -19.57
C ARG A 528 9.03 21.03 -20.34
N SER A 529 9.08 21.01 -21.67
CA SER A 529 7.89 21.15 -22.53
C SER A 529 6.83 20.07 -22.29
N VAL A 530 7.24 18.84 -21.98
CA VAL A 530 6.31 17.73 -21.68
C VAL A 530 5.64 17.89 -20.32
N LEU A 531 6.31 18.52 -19.35
CA LEU A 531 5.70 18.82 -18.05
C LEU A 531 4.51 19.78 -18.18
N HIS A 532 4.45 20.63 -19.22
CA HIS A 532 3.27 21.45 -19.48
C HIS A 532 1.99 20.65 -19.78
N GLU A 533 2.12 19.45 -20.36
CA GLU A 533 1.00 18.53 -20.62
C GLU A 533 0.64 17.79 -19.33
N VAL A 534 1.63 17.13 -18.71
CA VAL A 534 1.44 16.29 -17.52
C VAL A 534 0.91 17.10 -16.32
N MET A 535 1.47 18.29 -16.04
CA MET A 535 1.02 19.15 -14.93
C MET A 535 -0.34 19.83 -15.16
N GLU A 536 -0.89 19.78 -16.36
CA GLU A 536 -2.18 20.40 -16.71
C GLU A 536 -3.28 19.35 -16.90
N GLN A 537 -3.04 18.39 -17.77
CA GLN A 537 -4.02 17.40 -18.24
C GLN A 537 -3.90 16.06 -17.50
N GLN A 538 -2.82 15.82 -16.73
CA GLN A 538 -2.51 14.54 -16.08
C GLN A 538 -2.42 13.35 -17.06
N THR A 539 -2.11 13.64 -18.32
CA THR A 539 -1.87 12.65 -19.38
C THR A 539 -0.59 12.99 -20.13
N LEU A 540 -0.10 12.01 -20.88
CA LEU A 540 1.13 12.06 -21.64
C LEU A 540 0.88 11.43 -23.02
N SER A 541 0.79 12.25 -24.06
CA SER A 541 0.62 11.81 -25.44
C SER A 541 1.96 11.45 -26.09
N ILE A 542 2.01 10.28 -26.75
CA ILE A 542 3.22 9.77 -27.39
C ILE A 542 2.87 9.26 -28.78
N ALA A 543 3.47 9.87 -29.79
CA ALA A 543 3.46 9.40 -31.17
C ALA A 543 4.90 9.11 -31.61
N LYS A 544 5.35 7.85 -31.50
CA LYS A 544 6.73 7.42 -31.82
C LYS A 544 6.71 6.06 -32.54
N ALA A 545 7.43 5.96 -33.65
CA ALA A 545 7.65 4.71 -34.40
C ALA A 545 6.36 3.90 -34.71
N GLY A 546 5.27 4.59 -35.07
CA GLY A 546 3.96 3.99 -35.36
C GLY A 546 3.08 3.73 -34.14
N ILE A 547 3.64 3.75 -32.92
CA ILE A 547 2.86 3.70 -31.68
C ILE A 547 2.31 5.10 -31.40
N ILE A 548 0.98 5.22 -31.41
CA ILE A 548 0.24 6.40 -30.96
C ILE A 548 -0.54 5.99 -29.70
N ALA A 549 -0.15 6.52 -28.55
CA ALA A 549 -0.74 6.19 -27.25
C ALA A 549 -0.87 7.43 -26.36
N GLN A 550 -1.93 7.48 -25.56
CA GLN A 550 -2.09 8.47 -24.48
C GLN A 550 -1.98 7.73 -23.14
N LEU A 551 -0.89 7.97 -22.42
CA LEU A 551 -0.65 7.39 -21.10
C LEU A 551 -1.29 8.29 -20.03
N ASN A 552 -1.78 7.69 -18.95
CA ASN A 552 -2.16 8.45 -17.76
C ASN A 552 -0.91 8.70 -16.91
N ALA A 553 -0.73 9.94 -16.46
CA ALA A 553 0.38 10.38 -15.62
C ALA A 553 -0.18 11.30 -14.54
N ARG A 554 -0.98 10.73 -13.63
CA ARG A 554 -1.66 11.46 -12.55
C ARG A 554 -0.70 11.61 -11.37
N THR A 555 0.38 12.36 -11.60
CA THR A 555 1.51 12.50 -10.69
C THR A 555 1.47 13.84 -9.96
N SER A 556 1.60 13.81 -8.63
CA SER A 556 2.05 15.01 -7.90
C SER A 556 3.54 15.23 -8.18
N VAL A 557 3.91 16.46 -8.57
CA VAL A 557 5.30 16.82 -8.87
C VAL A 557 5.86 17.67 -7.73
N LEU A 558 6.97 17.22 -7.15
CA LEU A 558 7.76 17.99 -6.18
C LEU A 558 9.13 18.28 -6.80
N ALA A 559 9.39 19.55 -7.12
CA ALA A 559 10.62 19.96 -7.79
C ALA A 559 11.52 20.78 -6.85
N ALA A 560 12.83 20.55 -6.90
CA ALA A 560 13.83 21.44 -6.30
C ALA A 560 14.57 22.24 -7.39
N ALA A 561 14.71 23.55 -7.17
CA ALA A 561 15.41 24.46 -8.06
C ALA A 561 16.42 25.32 -7.28
N ASN A 562 17.45 25.77 -7.99
CA ASN A 562 18.52 26.62 -7.46
C ASN A 562 18.57 27.93 -8.26
N PRO A 563 18.95 29.07 -7.64
CA PRO A 563 19.16 30.32 -8.36
C PRO A 563 20.33 30.18 -9.34
N LYS A 564 20.24 30.87 -10.47
CA LYS A 564 21.22 30.82 -11.56
C LYS A 564 22.64 31.19 -11.12
N GLU A 565 22.77 32.13 -10.18
CA GLU A 565 24.06 32.64 -9.68
C GLU A 565 24.57 31.88 -8.44
N SER A 566 23.95 30.72 -8.13
CA SER A 566 24.12 29.91 -6.92
C SER A 566 23.72 30.57 -5.60
N GLN A 567 23.86 31.89 -5.45
CA GLN A 567 23.26 32.67 -4.38
C GLN A 567 22.03 33.44 -4.89
N TRP A 568 21.03 33.66 -4.03
CA TRP A 568 19.86 34.45 -4.35
C TRP A 568 20.19 35.96 -4.51
N ASN A 569 20.42 36.39 -5.75
CA ASN A 569 20.65 37.81 -6.04
C ASN A 569 19.36 38.63 -5.86
N VAL A 570 19.28 39.37 -4.75
CA VAL A 570 18.11 40.16 -4.29
C VAL A 570 17.61 41.16 -5.33
N ASN A 571 18.50 41.67 -6.19
CA ASN A 571 18.16 42.70 -7.17
C ASN A 571 17.39 42.17 -8.39
N LEU A 572 17.25 40.85 -8.53
CA LEU A 572 16.62 40.18 -9.67
C LEU A 572 15.26 39.60 -9.28
N ASN A 573 14.29 39.66 -10.20
CA ASN A 573 12.97 39.10 -9.95
C ASN A 573 13.03 37.57 -9.83
N VAL A 574 12.13 36.97 -9.04
CA VAL A 574 12.02 35.49 -8.86
C VAL A 574 12.08 34.72 -10.18
N VAL A 575 11.42 35.22 -11.22
CA VAL A 575 11.39 34.63 -12.58
C VAL A 575 12.75 34.68 -13.27
N GLU A 576 13.47 35.81 -13.14
CA GLU A 576 14.78 36.04 -13.77
C GLU A 576 15.87 35.22 -13.07
N ASN A 577 15.81 35.14 -11.74
CA ASN A 577 16.79 34.43 -10.91
C ASN A 577 16.71 32.89 -11.08
N LEU A 578 15.50 32.35 -11.32
CA LEU A 578 15.28 30.91 -11.50
C LEU A 578 15.39 30.43 -12.96
N GLN A 579 15.33 31.32 -13.94
CA GLN A 579 15.35 30.98 -15.38
C GLN A 579 14.25 29.98 -15.82
N ILE A 580 13.09 29.99 -15.15
CA ILE A 580 11.91 29.16 -15.47
C ILE A 580 10.83 30.04 -16.11
N GLU A 581 10.16 29.54 -17.15
CA GLU A 581 9.01 30.24 -17.75
C GLU A 581 7.89 30.55 -16.74
N PRO A 582 7.29 31.76 -16.78
CA PRO A 582 6.04 32.06 -16.06
C PRO A 582 4.90 31.08 -16.35
N THR A 583 4.87 30.50 -17.56
CA THR A 583 3.90 29.48 -17.96
C THR A 583 4.03 28.19 -17.13
N LEU A 584 5.23 27.84 -16.68
CA LEU A 584 5.51 26.65 -15.88
C LEU A 584 5.40 26.96 -14.38
N LEU A 585 5.91 28.13 -13.94
CA LEU A 585 5.73 28.61 -12.56
C LEU A 585 4.25 28.71 -12.18
N SER A 586 3.39 29.21 -13.08
CA SER A 586 1.94 29.27 -12.87
C SER A 586 1.24 27.90 -12.77
N ARG A 587 1.91 26.77 -13.07
CA ARG A 587 1.33 25.42 -12.96
C ARG A 587 1.58 24.72 -11.61
N PHE A 588 2.54 25.24 -10.83
CA PHE A 588 2.72 24.88 -9.43
C PHE A 588 1.66 25.58 -8.57
N ASP A 589 1.16 24.89 -7.56
CA ASP A 589 0.15 25.39 -6.63
C ASP A 589 0.81 26.10 -5.43
N LEU A 590 2.01 25.65 -5.05
CA LEU A 590 2.86 26.27 -4.02
C LEU A 590 4.29 26.46 -4.54
N ILE A 591 4.86 27.62 -4.25
CA ILE A 591 6.23 28.02 -4.62
C ILE A 591 6.89 28.50 -3.32
N PHE A 592 7.74 27.68 -2.71
CA PHE A 592 8.45 28.04 -1.47
C PHE A 592 9.81 28.63 -1.78
N LEU A 593 10.24 29.64 -1.02
CA LEU A 593 11.52 30.32 -1.19
C LEU A 593 12.40 30.17 0.05
N LEU A 594 13.22 29.11 0.06
CA LEU A 594 14.19 28.77 1.08
C LEU A 594 15.47 29.61 0.91
N LEU A 595 15.47 30.82 1.49
CA LEU A 595 16.66 31.69 1.53
C LEU A 595 17.54 31.34 2.72
N ASP A 596 18.85 31.29 2.50
CA ASP A 596 19.83 31.09 3.58
C ASP A 596 20.03 32.39 4.39
N ARG A 597 19.32 32.48 5.52
CA ARG A 597 19.45 33.60 6.48
C ARG A 597 20.45 33.20 7.56
N HIS A 598 21.63 33.84 7.51
CA HIS A 598 22.72 33.61 8.45
C HIS A 598 22.43 34.24 9.85
N ASP A 599 21.45 33.68 10.58
CA ASP A 599 21.14 34.06 11.96
C ASP A 599 21.87 33.11 12.94
N PRO A 600 22.83 33.62 13.75
CA PRO A 600 23.63 32.78 14.64
C PRO A 600 22.84 32.15 15.81
N THR A 601 21.58 32.52 16.00
CA THR A 601 20.66 31.87 16.95
C THR A 601 19.95 30.67 16.33
N GLU A 602 19.61 30.74 15.04
CA GLU A 602 19.02 29.63 14.29
C GLU A 602 20.09 28.59 13.92
N ASP A 603 21.27 29.04 13.45
CA ASP A 603 22.43 28.18 13.19
C ASP A 603 22.81 27.34 14.41
N ARG A 604 22.79 27.94 15.62
CA ARG A 604 23.10 27.24 16.87
C ARG A 604 22.05 26.18 17.22
N ARG A 605 20.77 26.43 16.94
CA ARG A 605 19.68 25.47 17.14
C ARG A 605 19.78 24.32 16.15
N LEU A 606 20.00 24.62 14.86
CA LEU A 606 20.25 23.65 13.81
C LEU A 606 21.46 22.76 14.15
N ALA A 607 22.59 23.35 14.51
CA ALA A 607 23.80 22.62 14.90
C ALA A 607 23.56 21.73 16.13
N SER A 608 22.88 22.24 17.16
CA SER A 608 22.53 21.44 18.34
C SER A 608 21.61 20.27 18.00
N HIS A 609 20.63 20.46 17.10
CA HIS A 609 19.68 19.43 16.66
C HIS A 609 20.37 18.32 15.86
N VAL A 610 21.22 18.71 14.90
CA VAL A 610 22.03 17.78 14.10
C VAL A 610 22.99 17.01 15.01
N LEU A 611 23.65 17.67 15.96
CA LEU A 611 24.52 16.99 16.93
C LEU A 611 23.76 16.02 17.84
N SER A 612 22.54 16.33 18.30
CA SER A 612 21.75 15.36 19.08
C SER A 612 21.41 14.10 18.28
N LEU A 613 21.10 14.23 16.98
CA LEU A 613 20.83 13.07 16.11
C LEU A 613 22.08 12.19 15.87
N PHE A 614 23.28 12.76 15.94
CA PHE A 614 24.54 11.99 15.93
C PHE A 614 24.95 11.46 17.32
N MET A 615 24.30 11.90 18.40
CA MET A 615 24.53 11.40 19.77
C MET A 615 23.55 10.31 20.19
N GLU A 616 22.38 10.19 19.55
CA GLU A 616 21.47 9.05 19.67
C GLU A 616 22.18 7.77 19.17
N PRO A 617 22.55 6.80 20.05
CA PRO A 617 23.25 5.59 19.62
C PRO A 617 22.24 4.60 19.00
N ASP A 618 22.62 3.93 17.91
CA ASP A 618 21.77 2.98 17.17
C ASP A 618 21.17 1.87 18.06
N GLU A 619 19.95 2.07 18.56
CA GLU A 619 19.23 1.06 19.37
C GLU A 619 19.02 -0.25 18.59
N GLY A 620 18.97 -0.17 17.26
CA GLY A 620 18.85 -1.33 16.36
C GLY A 620 19.94 -2.39 16.57
N SER A 621 21.14 -2.02 17.02
CA SER A 621 22.24 -2.98 17.20
C SER A 621 22.25 -3.69 18.57
N ARG A 622 21.49 -3.23 19.57
CA ARG A 622 21.61 -3.75 20.97
C ARG A 622 20.58 -4.80 21.37
N ARG A 623 19.46 -4.92 20.65
CA ARG A 623 18.39 -5.88 20.99
C ARG A 623 18.69 -7.34 20.60
N ALA A 624 19.86 -7.62 20.00
CA ALA A 624 20.20 -8.94 19.43
C ALA A 624 20.99 -9.88 20.36
N THR A 625 21.51 -9.41 21.52
CA THR A 625 22.49 -10.18 22.33
C THR A 625 22.06 -10.50 23.76
N THR A 626 20.89 -10.03 24.23
CA THR A 626 20.44 -10.22 25.62
C THR A 626 19.51 -11.43 25.78
N SER A 627 20.01 -12.63 25.52
CA SER A 627 19.22 -13.88 25.64
C SER A 627 19.98 -15.13 26.11
N SER A 628 21.21 -15.02 26.64
CA SER A 628 21.96 -16.21 27.14
C SER A 628 23.12 -15.93 28.13
N SER A 629 22.83 -15.48 29.36
CA SER A 629 23.69 -15.74 30.54
C SER A 629 23.03 -15.29 31.86
N SER A 630 22.92 -16.17 32.85
CA SER A 630 22.55 -15.81 34.22
C SER A 630 23.74 -15.18 34.97
N PRO A 631 23.52 -14.31 35.97
CA PRO A 631 24.60 -13.66 36.71
C PRO A 631 25.13 -14.54 37.85
N GLU A 632 26.45 -14.55 38.04
CA GLU A 632 27.10 -15.00 39.28
C GLU A 632 27.83 -13.84 39.97
N LEU A 633 27.85 -13.86 41.31
CA LEU A 633 28.43 -12.78 42.11
C LEU A 633 29.95 -12.98 42.28
N GLY A 634 30.71 -11.91 42.09
CA GLY A 634 32.14 -11.86 42.39
C GLY A 634 32.54 -10.52 43.00
N ASN A 635 32.60 -10.46 44.34
CA ASN A 635 33.19 -9.31 45.03
C ASN A 635 34.68 -9.20 44.70
N ASN A 636 35.18 -7.98 44.57
CA ASN A 636 36.10 -7.42 45.57
C ASN A 636 36.16 -5.89 45.47
N ASN A 637 36.43 -5.24 46.60
CA ASN A 637 36.63 -3.79 46.65
C ASN A 637 38.08 -3.48 46.31
N ASP A 638 38.31 -2.38 45.60
CA ASP A 638 39.48 -1.52 45.81
C ASP A 638 39.01 -0.06 45.75
N THR A 639 39.26 0.70 46.81
CA THR A 639 38.80 2.07 47.02
C THR A 639 39.99 3.00 47.18
N ASP A 640 40.13 4.01 46.33
CA ASP A 640 40.99 5.19 46.53
C ASP A 640 40.63 6.29 45.52
N ASN A 641 40.78 7.60 45.78
CA ASN A 641 40.53 8.38 47.01
C ASN A 641 40.55 9.89 46.65
N GLU A 642 40.17 10.76 47.61
CA GLU A 642 40.26 12.25 47.58
C GLU A 642 39.40 12.96 46.49
N GLU A 643 38.44 13.86 46.75
CA GLU A 643 38.28 15.00 47.68
C GLU A 643 38.98 16.32 47.26
N ASP A 644 38.19 17.30 46.78
CA ASP A 644 38.29 18.68 47.28
C ASP A 644 36.91 19.41 47.27
N ARG A 645 36.84 20.50 48.05
CA ARG A 645 35.65 21.20 48.58
C ARG A 645 34.93 22.06 47.52
N GLY A 646 33.64 22.40 47.60
CA GLY A 646 32.63 22.09 48.61
C GLY A 646 32.06 23.33 49.34
N ARG A 647 30.92 23.89 48.88
CA ARG A 647 30.05 24.75 49.73
C ARG A 647 28.59 24.91 49.26
N ASN A 648 27.69 24.23 49.97
CA ASN A 648 26.26 24.47 50.27
C ASN A 648 25.42 25.43 49.39
N GLY A 649 24.31 24.91 48.85
CA GLY A 649 23.16 25.70 48.36
C GLY A 649 21.94 24.83 48.03
N ASN A 650 20.94 24.77 48.93
CA ASN A 650 19.77 23.90 48.77
C ASN A 650 18.83 24.35 47.63
N MET A 651 18.42 23.43 46.76
CA MET A 651 16.99 23.20 46.45
C MET A 651 16.79 21.81 45.82
N ARG A 652 15.60 21.20 46.01
CA ARG A 652 15.22 19.91 45.42
C ARG A 652 14.39 20.10 44.15
N SER A 653 14.73 19.38 43.08
CA SER A 653 13.78 18.84 42.11
C SER A 653 14.25 17.46 41.66
N GLN A 654 13.32 16.58 41.27
CA GLN A 654 13.63 15.18 40.96
C GLN A 654 13.98 15.03 39.47
N GLY A 655 15.18 14.53 39.18
CA GLY A 655 15.54 14.11 37.83
C GLY A 655 14.87 12.78 37.48
N VAL A 656 14.02 12.77 36.47
CA VAL A 656 13.49 11.54 35.85
C VAL A 656 14.55 11.02 34.86
N PRO A 657 14.92 9.73 34.88
CA PRO A 657 15.89 9.20 33.93
C PRO A 657 15.32 9.16 32.51
N MET A 658 15.82 10.03 31.63
CA MET A 658 15.59 9.91 30.19
C MET A 658 16.38 8.71 29.65
N GLY A 659 15.69 7.70 29.11
CA GLY A 659 16.33 6.48 28.60
C GLY A 659 15.42 5.48 27.90
N GLN A 660 14.15 5.83 27.66
CA GLN A 660 13.21 5.07 26.86
C GLN A 660 12.33 6.07 26.11
N ALA A 661 12.25 5.96 24.78
CA ALA A 661 11.18 6.64 24.03
C ALA A 661 9.87 5.92 24.40
N ALA A 662 8.91 6.64 24.98
CA ALA A 662 7.67 6.03 25.42
C ALA A 662 6.84 5.60 24.19
N THR A 663 6.39 4.36 24.17
CA THR A 663 5.44 3.88 23.17
C THR A 663 4.04 4.36 23.59
N VAL A 664 3.58 5.43 22.95
CA VAL A 664 2.38 6.18 23.37
C VAL A 664 1.10 5.44 22.95
N LEU A 665 1.15 4.73 21.82
CA LEU A 665 0.09 3.81 21.38
C LEU A 665 0.70 2.57 20.69
N GLU A 666 0.49 1.40 21.29
CA GLU A 666 0.72 0.09 20.68
C GLU A 666 -0.62 -0.61 20.43
N HIS A 667 -0.73 -1.36 19.33
CA HIS A 667 -1.86 -2.26 19.08
C HIS A 667 -1.38 -3.50 18.33
N GLU A 668 -1.75 -4.70 18.81
CA GLU A 668 -1.33 -6.00 18.25
C GLU A 668 0.19 -6.19 18.09
N GLY A 669 1.00 -5.44 18.85
CA GLY A 669 2.47 -5.43 18.75
C GLY A 669 3.06 -4.47 17.71
N GLU A 670 2.22 -3.77 16.95
CA GLU A 670 2.63 -2.64 16.11
C GLU A 670 2.58 -1.33 16.91
N VAL A 671 3.68 -0.56 16.89
CA VAL A 671 3.74 0.75 17.53
C VAL A 671 3.23 1.81 16.55
N PHE A 672 2.13 2.48 16.89
CA PHE A 672 1.50 3.51 16.06
C PHE A 672 2.00 4.92 16.38
N LEU A 673 2.37 5.18 17.63
CA LEU A 673 2.98 6.43 18.09
C LEU A 673 4.15 6.16 19.05
N GLU A 674 5.30 6.74 18.74
CA GLU A 674 6.53 6.73 19.54
C GLU A 674 6.85 8.16 20.02
N GLY A 675 7.61 8.32 21.10
CA GLY A 675 8.25 9.60 21.46
C GLY A 675 8.03 10.03 22.91
N THR A 676 7.89 11.33 23.12
CA THR A 676 7.44 11.90 24.40
C THR A 676 5.94 12.19 24.33
N ASN A 677 5.27 12.31 25.48
CA ASN A 677 3.85 12.69 25.53
C ASN A 677 3.58 14.07 24.88
N ASP A 678 4.57 14.96 24.91
CA ASP A 678 4.48 16.33 24.38
C ASP A 678 4.76 16.41 22.87
N ALA A 679 5.49 15.43 22.31
CA ALA A 679 5.85 15.37 20.90
C ALA A 679 5.84 13.93 20.34
N PRO A 680 4.68 13.25 20.32
CA PRO A 680 4.57 11.93 19.71
C PRO A 680 4.71 12.02 18.18
N TYR A 681 5.41 11.05 17.59
CA TYR A 681 5.59 10.89 16.16
C TYR A 681 5.13 9.50 15.70
N MET A 682 4.75 9.40 14.43
CA MET A 682 4.34 8.17 13.76
C MET A 682 5.53 7.59 12.96
N PRO A 683 5.88 6.31 13.08
CA PRO A 683 6.94 5.70 12.27
C PRO A 683 6.65 5.77 10.76
N PRO A 684 7.65 5.91 9.88
CA PRO A 684 7.44 6.21 8.46
C PRO A 684 6.63 5.13 7.71
N ARG A 685 6.75 3.85 8.12
CA ARG A 685 5.92 2.75 7.60
C ARG A 685 4.44 2.95 7.92
N VAL A 686 4.12 3.29 9.16
CA VAL A 686 2.75 3.56 9.63
C VAL A 686 2.19 4.83 8.97
N LEU A 687 3.03 5.86 8.79
CA LEU A 687 2.69 7.10 8.09
C LEU A 687 2.33 6.85 6.62
N SER A 688 3.10 6.02 5.90
CA SER A 688 2.81 5.69 4.51
C SER A 688 1.46 4.94 4.34
N GLN A 689 1.12 4.05 5.29
CA GLN A 689 -0.17 3.35 5.35
C GLN A 689 -1.32 4.31 5.67
N TYR A 690 -1.14 5.22 6.64
CA TYR A 690 -2.10 6.26 7.00
C TYR A 690 -2.44 7.16 5.80
N ILE A 691 -1.41 7.60 5.05
CA ILE A 691 -1.56 8.40 3.83
C ILE A 691 -2.29 7.61 2.74
N ALA A 692 -1.96 6.32 2.55
CA ALA A 692 -2.64 5.47 1.56
C ALA A 692 -4.13 5.32 1.90
N LEU A 693 -4.47 4.95 3.14
CA LEU A 693 -5.85 4.77 3.59
C LEU A 693 -6.66 6.07 3.48
N ALA A 694 -6.08 7.21 3.85
CA ALA A 694 -6.73 8.52 3.74
C ALA A 694 -6.98 8.94 2.28
N ARG A 695 -6.08 8.58 1.34
CA ARG A 695 -6.27 8.82 -0.10
C ARG A 695 -7.40 7.99 -0.69
N GLU A 696 -7.60 6.77 -0.20
CA GLU A 696 -8.63 5.85 -0.68
C GLU A 696 -10.02 6.13 -0.10
N THR A 697 -10.11 6.24 1.23
CA THR A 697 -11.40 6.24 1.95
C THR A 697 -12.04 7.61 2.06
N VAL A 698 -11.25 8.69 2.02
CA VAL A 698 -11.73 10.05 2.36
C VAL A 698 -11.88 10.91 1.11
N HIS A 699 -13.11 11.26 0.77
CA HIS A 699 -13.46 12.09 -0.39
C HIS A 699 -14.26 13.32 0.07
N PRO A 700 -13.60 14.33 0.66
CA PRO A 700 -14.27 15.47 1.30
C PRO A 700 -15.12 16.30 0.33
N ARG A 701 -16.28 16.75 0.81
CA ARG A 701 -17.22 17.61 0.09
C ARG A 701 -17.09 19.07 0.56
N LEU A 702 -17.30 20.02 -0.37
CA LEU A 702 -17.28 21.45 -0.05
C LEU A 702 -18.62 21.87 0.56
N THR A 703 -18.58 22.42 1.77
CA THR A 703 -19.75 23.03 2.44
C THR A 703 -20.09 24.40 1.85
N GLU A 704 -21.34 24.85 1.92
CA GLU A 704 -21.72 26.19 1.44
C GLU A 704 -20.96 27.32 2.17
N ALA A 705 -20.64 27.11 3.45
CA ALA A 705 -19.81 28.01 4.24
C ALA A 705 -18.36 28.06 3.72
N SER A 706 -17.74 26.91 3.41
CA SER A 706 -16.41 26.86 2.79
C SER A 706 -16.41 27.55 1.42
N HIS A 707 -17.45 27.38 0.60
CA HIS A 707 -17.57 28.02 -0.71
C HIS A 707 -17.64 29.55 -0.62
N LYS A 708 -18.43 30.10 0.33
CA LYS A 708 -18.46 31.54 0.62
C LYS A 708 -17.11 32.05 1.09
N GLN A 709 -16.41 31.33 1.97
CA GLN A 709 -15.08 31.71 2.44
C GLN A 709 -14.03 31.66 1.32
N LEU A 710 -14.06 30.65 0.45
CA LEU A 710 -13.17 30.53 -0.72
C LEU A 710 -13.32 31.73 -1.66
N ALA A 711 -14.57 32.11 -1.99
CA ALA A 711 -14.85 33.26 -2.85
C ALA A 711 -14.32 34.57 -2.26
N THR A 712 -14.57 34.84 -0.98
CA THR A 712 -14.03 36.02 -0.27
C THR A 712 -12.50 36.01 -0.26
N SER A 713 -11.89 34.87 0.08
CA SER A 713 -10.43 34.71 0.18
C SER A 713 -9.72 34.94 -1.16
N TYR A 714 -10.32 34.50 -2.27
CA TYR A 714 -9.83 34.76 -3.62
C TYR A 714 -9.99 36.22 -4.04
N VAL A 715 -11.11 36.87 -3.71
CA VAL A 715 -11.31 38.32 -3.97
C VAL A 715 -10.31 39.17 -3.19
N GLU A 716 -10.02 38.83 -1.93
CA GLU A 716 -8.99 39.47 -1.12
C GLU A 716 -7.59 39.30 -1.74
N MET A 717 -7.21 38.06 -2.08
CA MET A 717 -5.93 37.74 -2.73
C MET A 717 -5.76 38.44 -4.08
N ARG A 718 -6.85 38.69 -4.81
CA ARG A 718 -6.82 39.42 -6.08
C ARG A 718 -6.76 40.94 -5.91
N ARG A 719 -7.46 41.51 -4.91
CA ARG A 719 -7.35 42.93 -4.54
C ARG A 719 -5.93 43.30 -4.07
N ALA A 720 -5.28 42.38 -3.36
CA ALA A 720 -3.93 42.51 -2.85
C ALA A 720 -2.83 42.68 -3.94
N ARG A 721 -3.12 42.43 -5.23
CA ARG A 721 -2.15 42.49 -6.34
C ARG A 721 -2.49 43.56 -7.37
N GLY A 722 -2.84 44.76 -6.91
CA GLY A 722 -3.29 45.89 -7.74
C GLY A 722 -2.21 46.60 -8.59
N SER A 723 -0.93 46.23 -8.47
CA SER A 723 0.20 46.89 -9.13
C SER A 723 1.13 45.87 -9.80
N SER A 724 1.90 46.37 -10.77
CA SER A 724 2.49 45.59 -11.86
C SER A 724 3.70 44.73 -11.43
N ARG A 725 4.04 43.77 -12.30
CA ARG A 725 5.22 42.86 -12.28
C ARG A 725 5.24 41.70 -11.29
N THR A 726 4.40 41.63 -10.26
CA THR A 726 4.24 40.38 -9.47
C THR A 726 3.28 39.38 -10.14
N VAL A 727 3.41 38.09 -9.81
CA VAL A 727 2.60 37.01 -10.42
C VAL A 727 1.10 37.26 -10.20
N SER A 728 0.33 37.42 -11.27
CA SER A 728 -1.10 37.72 -11.17
C SER A 728 -1.87 36.56 -10.53
N ALA A 729 -2.81 36.88 -9.63
CA ALA A 729 -3.71 35.88 -9.04
C ALA A 729 -4.73 35.42 -10.11
N THR A 730 -4.48 34.25 -10.70
CA THR A 730 -5.36 33.61 -11.70
C THR A 730 -6.40 32.71 -11.04
N LEU A 731 -7.41 32.27 -11.81
CA LEU A 731 -8.40 31.29 -11.35
C LEU A 731 -7.77 29.99 -10.83
N ARG A 732 -6.58 29.62 -11.32
CA ARG A 732 -5.85 28.43 -10.83
C ARG A 732 -5.56 28.51 -9.32
N GLN A 733 -5.29 29.70 -8.79
CA GLN A 733 -5.03 29.88 -7.34
C GLN A 733 -6.27 29.56 -6.48
N LEU A 734 -7.49 29.72 -7.01
CA LEU A 734 -8.71 29.24 -6.37
C LEU A 734 -8.79 27.70 -6.40
N GLU A 735 -8.41 27.05 -7.51
CA GLU A 735 -8.30 25.60 -7.57
C GLU A 735 -7.24 25.05 -6.60
N SER A 736 -6.06 25.69 -6.53
CA SER A 736 -5.00 25.36 -5.57
C SER A 736 -5.49 25.44 -4.13
N MET A 737 -6.24 26.50 -3.79
CA MET A 737 -6.85 26.67 -2.46
C MET A 737 -7.90 25.58 -2.15
N ILE A 738 -8.68 25.15 -3.14
CA ILE A 738 -9.63 24.04 -3.02
C ILE A 738 -8.87 22.70 -2.81
N ARG A 739 -7.85 22.41 -3.61
CA ARG A 739 -7.02 21.19 -3.48
C ARG A 739 -6.37 21.10 -2.09
N LEU A 740 -5.86 22.21 -1.57
CA LEU A 740 -5.21 22.30 -0.26
C LEU A 740 -6.21 22.15 0.90
N ALA A 741 -7.38 22.80 0.83
CA ALA A 741 -8.42 22.66 1.85
C ALA A 741 -8.98 21.23 1.89
N GLU A 742 -9.16 20.58 0.74
CA GLU A 742 -9.52 19.15 0.65
C GLU A 742 -8.42 18.24 1.21
N ALA A 743 -7.15 18.49 0.87
CA ALA A 743 -6.02 17.71 1.39
C ALA A 743 -5.93 17.80 2.91
N ARG A 744 -6.12 18.99 3.51
CA ARG A 744 -6.14 19.17 4.98
C ARG A 744 -7.34 18.48 5.61
N CYS A 745 -8.51 18.51 4.97
CA CYS A 745 -9.69 17.79 5.43
C CYS A 745 -9.44 16.27 5.46
N LYS A 746 -8.76 15.70 4.45
CA LYS A 746 -8.35 14.28 4.45
C LYS A 746 -7.41 13.90 5.60
N MET A 747 -6.47 14.77 6.01
CA MET A 747 -5.57 14.51 7.15
C MET A 747 -6.33 14.22 8.46
N ARG A 748 -7.53 14.80 8.61
CA ARG A 748 -8.43 14.62 9.76
C ARG A 748 -9.48 13.52 9.53
N PHE A 749 -9.40 12.77 8.43
CA PHE A 749 -10.44 11.86 7.93
C PHE A 749 -11.84 12.54 7.79
N GLY A 750 -11.86 13.85 7.53
CA GLY A 750 -13.09 14.64 7.43
C GLY A 750 -13.88 14.37 6.14
N ALA A 751 -15.19 14.19 6.26
CA ALA A 751 -16.10 14.06 5.12
C ALA A 751 -16.50 15.41 4.49
N GLU A 752 -16.33 16.52 5.21
CA GLU A 752 -16.74 17.86 4.77
C GLU A 752 -15.67 18.91 5.10
N VAL A 753 -15.38 19.79 4.13
CA VAL A 753 -14.36 20.85 4.26
C VAL A 753 -14.86 21.97 5.17
N THR A 754 -14.09 22.26 6.23
CA THR A 754 -14.44 23.30 7.20
C THR A 754 -13.99 24.68 6.74
N VAL A 755 -14.51 25.73 7.39
CA VAL A 755 -14.08 27.12 7.16
C VAL A 755 -12.63 27.36 7.64
N GLU A 756 -12.15 26.57 8.62
CA GLU A 756 -10.77 26.62 9.08
C GLU A 756 -9.80 26.11 8.02
N ASP A 757 -10.14 25.01 7.34
CA ASP A 757 -9.28 24.42 6.31
C ASP A 757 -9.06 25.38 5.14
N VAL A 758 -10.08 26.17 4.80
CA VAL A 758 -9.96 27.26 3.80
C VAL A 758 -9.08 28.41 4.30
N LYS A 759 -9.19 28.79 5.59
CA LYS A 759 -8.36 29.86 6.17
C LYS A 759 -6.88 29.48 6.20
N GLU A 760 -6.58 28.25 6.61
CA GLU A 760 -5.21 27.72 6.66
C GLU A 760 -4.63 27.48 5.25
N ALA A 761 -5.43 26.98 4.29
CA ALA A 761 -5.01 26.88 2.88
C ALA A 761 -4.71 28.27 2.28
N LYS A 762 -5.54 29.29 2.58
CA LYS A 762 -5.28 30.69 2.19
C LYS A 762 -4.00 31.20 2.85
N TRP A 763 -3.79 30.94 4.14
CA TRP A 763 -2.61 31.38 4.87
C TRP A 763 -1.33 30.75 4.32
N LEU A 764 -1.31 29.44 4.08
CA LEU A 764 -0.18 28.72 3.48
C LEU A 764 0.22 29.28 2.09
N ILE A 765 -0.76 29.51 1.22
CA ILE A 765 -0.53 30.19 -0.08
C ILE A 765 0.03 31.61 0.16
N SER A 766 -0.50 32.34 1.14
CA SER A 766 -0.06 33.71 1.45
C SER A 766 1.34 33.78 2.06
N ALA A 767 1.77 32.78 2.84
CA ALA A 767 3.09 32.68 3.44
C ALA A 767 4.16 32.48 2.35
N ALA A 768 4.01 31.42 1.54
CA ALA A 768 4.87 31.11 0.41
C ALA A 768 5.01 32.31 -0.57
N LEU A 769 3.90 33.01 -0.82
CA LEU A 769 3.88 34.21 -1.68
C LEU A 769 4.42 35.49 -1.00
N LYS A 770 4.50 35.54 0.34
CA LYS A 770 5.10 36.66 1.09
C LYS A 770 6.62 36.51 1.14
N GLU A 771 7.14 35.30 1.38
CA GLU A 771 8.57 34.99 1.30
C GLU A 771 9.12 35.37 -0.08
N ALA A 772 8.39 35.01 -1.15
CA ALA A 772 8.70 35.38 -2.54
C ALA A 772 8.51 36.88 -2.88
N ALA A 773 8.19 37.74 -1.90
CA ALA A 773 7.95 39.18 -2.06
C ALA A 773 8.60 40.06 -0.96
N THR A 774 9.45 39.48 -0.09
CA THR A 774 10.24 40.22 0.92
C THR A 774 11.71 40.27 0.52
N ASP A 775 12.27 41.47 0.32
CA ASP A 775 13.71 41.64 0.09
C ASP A 775 14.51 41.28 1.37
N PRO A 776 15.36 40.26 1.34
CA PRO A 776 15.98 39.71 2.56
C PRO A 776 17.06 40.60 3.19
N GLN A 777 17.60 41.59 2.46
CA GLN A 777 18.66 42.47 2.95
C GLN A 777 18.17 43.83 3.46
N THR A 778 16.98 44.29 3.04
CA THR A 778 16.42 45.59 3.42
C THR A 778 15.25 45.46 4.40
N GLY A 779 14.58 44.30 4.46
CA GLY A 779 13.30 44.15 5.14
C GLY A 779 12.14 44.90 4.48
N LEU A 780 12.42 45.64 3.40
CA LEU A 780 11.43 46.33 2.59
C LEU A 780 10.77 45.33 1.66
N ILE A 781 9.59 44.85 2.04
CA ILE A 781 8.54 44.62 1.04
C ILE A 781 8.39 45.94 0.28
N ASN A 782 8.27 45.92 -1.05
CA ASN A 782 7.98 47.14 -1.81
C ASN A 782 6.63 47.74 -1.34
N LEU A 783 6.71 48.76 -0.47
CA LEU A 783 5.70 48.99 0.57
C LEU A 783 4.50 49.83 0.12
N ASP A 784 4.61 50.48 -1.04
CA ASP A 784 3.68 51.51 -1.54
C ASP A 784 2.30 50.98 -2.00
N MET A 785 2.00 49.68 -1.83
CA MET A 785 0.75 49.09 -2.31
C MET A 785 0.05 48.10 -1.36
N PHE A 786 0.46 48.05 -0.10
CA PHE A 786 -0.40 47.53 0.97
C PHE A 786 -0.55 48.61 2.04
N SER A 787 -1.68 48.60 2.76
CA SER A 787 -1.80 49.33 4.04
C SER A 787 -0.95 48.65 5.11
N ALA A 788 0.37 48.62 4.91
CA ALA A 788 1.37 48.10 5.83
C ALA A 788 1.57 49.13 6.95
N PRO A 789 1.11 48.85 8.18
CA PRO A 789 1.25 49.79 9.27
C PRO A 789 2.47 49.37 10.08
N ASP A 790 3.60 49.98 9.76
CA ASP A 790 4.89 49.94 10.46
C ASP A 790 5.58 48.56 10.55
N PRO A 791 6.88 48.43 10.18
CA PRO A 791 7.61 47.17 10.34
C PRO A 791 7.70 46.73 11.82
N THR A 792 7.62 47.68 12.75
CA THR A 792 7.53 47.44 14.19
C THR A 792 6.34 46.54 14.57
N ARG A 793 5.24 46.49 13.82
CA ARG A 793 4.07 45.66 14.16
C ARG A 793 4.29 44.14 14.11
N GLN A 794 5.37 43.66 13.49
CA GLN A 794 5.75 42.24 13.53
C GLN A 794 6.72 41.91 14.68
N THR A 795 7.31 42.90 15.34
CA THR A 795 8.10 42.68 16.56
C THR A 795 7.19 42.42 17.76
N VAL A 796 7.77 41.94 18.85
CA VAL A 796 7.09 41.79 20.14
C VAL A 796 6.54 43.14 20.60
N GLU A 797 7.30 44.23 20.45
CA GLU A 797 6.92 45.61 20.81
C GLU A 797 5.64 46.07 20.08
N GLY A 798 5.52 45.78 18.78
CA GLY A 798 4.32 46.11 18.01
C GLY A 798 3.13 45.17 18.25
N SER A 799 3.32 44.09 19.00
CA SER A 799 2.25 43.28 19.60
C SER A 799 1.90 43.79 21.00
N MET A 800 2.90 44.23 21.76
CA MET A 800 2.81 44.90 23.06
C MET A 800 1.93 46.15 22.97
N LEU A 801 2.31 47.13 22.14
CA LEU A 801 1.56 48.38 21.89
C LEU A 801 0.13 48.14 21.41
N ARG A 802 -0.13 47.03 20.69
CA ARG A 802 -1.49 46.64 20.29
C ARG A 802 -2.29 46.07 21.44
N LEU A 803 -1.68 45.24 22.29
CA LEU A 803 -2.31 44.71 23.49
C LEU A 803 -2.62 45.83 24.49
N GLU A 804 -1.69 46.76 24.70
CA GLU A 804 -1.85 47.97 25.50
C GLU A 804 -3.02 48.84 25.01
N HIS A 805 -3.09 49.14 23.70
CA HIS A 805 -4.22 49.88 23.13
C HIS A 805 -5.56 49.15 23.32
N ILE A 806 -5.58 47.81 23.30
CA ILE A 806 -6.79 47.01 23.54
C ILE A 806 -7.18 47.04 25.03
N ILE A 807 -6.21 46.96 25.95
CA ILE A 807 -6.45 47.07 27.40
C ILE A 807 -7.01 48.45 27.73
N GLY A 808 -6.36 49.52 27.27
CA GLY A 808 -6.83 50.91 27.40
C GLY A 808 -8.26 51.08 26.88
N ARG A 809 -8.51 50.63 25.64
CA ARG A 809 -9.77 50.92 24.92
C ARG A 809 -10.95 49.99 25.24
N ARG A 810 -10.73 48.73 25.64
CA ARG A 810 -11.81 47.78 25.96
C ARG A 810 -12.01 47.54 27.46
N TYR A 811 -10.97 47.68 28.29
CA TYR A 811 -11.01 47.26 29.69
C TYR A 811 -10.89 48.44 30.67
N LEU A 812 -9.87 49.28 30.54
CA LEU A 812 -9.71 50.49 31.37
C LEU A 812 -10.85 51.49 31.11
N ALA A 813 -11.13 51.80 29.84
CA ALA A 813 -12.28 52.64 29.46
C ALA A 813 -13.67 52.04 29.82
N ALA A 814 -13.72 50.80 30.31
CA ALA A 814 -14.93 50.13 30.79
C ALA A 814 -14.94 49.89 32.32
N GLY A 815 -13.96 50.42 33.06
CA GLY A 815 -13.85 50.23 34.52
C GLY A 815 -13.64 48.77 34.96
N ARG A 816 -12.98 47.96 34.13
CA ARG A 816 -12.70 46.54 34.42
C ARG A 816 -11.24 46.33 34.79
N ASN A 817 -10.94 46.29 36.08
CA ASN A 817 -9.58 46.14 36.61
C ASN A 817 -9.00 44.71 36.46
N SER A 818 -9.74 43.77 35.86
CA SER A 818 -9.23 42.44 35.50
C SER A 818 -9.97 41.84 34.29
N ALA A 819 -9.35 40.86 33.65
CA ALA A 819 -9.90 40.07 32.55
C ALA A 819 -9.43 38.61 32.63
N THR A 820 -10.14 37.67 32.00
CA THR A 820 -9.58 36.33 31.79
C THR A 820 -8.57 36.33 30.64
N VAL A 821 -7.55 35.46 30.72
CA VAL A 821 -6.54 35.32 29.66
C VAL A 821 -7.19 34.93 28.32
N ASN A 822 -8.26 34.15 28.34
CA ASN A 822 -8.99 33.76 27.14
C ASN A 822 -9.79 34.89 26.49
N GLU A 823 -10.48 35.74 27.27
CA GLU A 823 -11.13 36.95 26.73
C GLU A 823 -10.10 37.90 26.11
N LEU A 824 -8.98 38.14 26.81
CA LEU A 824 -7.94 39.04 26.32
C LEU A 824 -7.28 38.51 25.04
N ARG A 825 -7.03 37.19 24.96
CA ARG A 825 -6.53 36.51 23.76
C ARG A 825 -7.53 36.56 22.60
N GLN A 826 -8.83 36.43 22.87
CA GLN A 826 -9.88 36.58 21.86
C GLN A 826 -9.93 38.03 21.35
N ALA A 827 -9.95 39.02 22.24
CA ALA A 827 -9.91 40.44 21.87
C ALA A 827 -8.65 40.81 21.07
N PHE A 828 -7.49 40.23 21.41
CA PHE A 828 -6.26 40.40 20.64
C PHE A 828 -6.36 39.76 19.25
N ASN A 829 -6.80 38.50 19.15
CA ASN A 829 -6.94 37.79 17.88
C ASN A 829 -8.03 38.39 16.97
N GLU A 830 -9.10 38.99 17.53
CA GLU A 830 -10.08 39.81 16.79
C GLU A 830 -9.43 41.05 16.15
N SER A 831 -8.42 41.64 16.79
CA SER A 831 -7.70 42.81 16.28
C SER A 831 -6.69 42.48 15.17
N LEU A 832 -6.38 41.20 14.95
CA LEU A 832 -5.44 40.74 13.91
C LEU A 832 -6.09 40.75 12.52
N VAL A 833 -6.48 41.94 12.07
CA VAL A 833 -7.04 42.18 10.73
C VAL A 833 -5.93 42.02 9.69
N GLY A 834 -5.88 40.84 9.05
CA GLY A 834 -5.08 40.58 7.86
C GLY A 834 -3.88 39.65 8.08
N GLY A 835 -4.03 38.38 7.69
CA GLY A 835 -2.92 37.47 7.37
C GLY A 835 -2.06 36.95 8.53
N MET A 836 -2.13 37.53 9.74
CA MET A 836 -1.42 37.03 10.91
C MET A 836 -2.07 35.76 11.49
N ARG A 837 -1.24 34.78 11.88
CA ARG A 837 -1.67 33.58 12.62
C ARG A 837 -2.20 34.02 14.00
N PRO A 838 -3.35 33.51 14.49
CA PRO A 838 -3.78 33.78 15.85
C PRO A 838 -2.76 33.23 16.84
N LEU A 839 -2.42 34.00 17.89
CA LEU A 839 -1.38 33.59 18.83
C LEU A 839 -1.81 32.33 19.61
N ALA A 840 -0.89 31.37 19.70
CA ALA A 840 -1.03 30.23 20.58
C ALA A 840 -1.08 30.69 22.05
N ILE A 841 -1.66 29.88 22.94
CA ILE A 841 -1.75 30.25 24.37
C ILE A 841 -0.36 30.47 24.96
N ALA A 842 0.64 29.65 24.62
CA ALA A 842 2.03 29.84 25.03
C ALA A 842 2.60 31.20 24.60
N GLN A 843 2.55 31.52 23.30
CA GLN A 843 3.02 32.80 22.75
C GLN A 843 2.30 34.01 23.37
N PHE A 844 1.01 33.88 23.67
CA PHE A 844 0.24 34.94 24.33
C PHE A 844 0.61 35.09 25.81
N MET A 845 0.96 33.98 26.49
CA MET A 845 1.48 34.01 27.86
C MET A 845 2.91 34.55 27.92
N GLU A 846 3.76 34.30 26.91
CA GLU A 846 5.07 34.96 26.78
C GLU A 846 4.92 36.47 26.57
N LEU A 847 4.01 36.90 25.69
CA LEU A 847 3.68 38.31 25.50
C LEU A 847 3.17 38.97 26.79
N LEU A 848 2.34 38.26 27.57
CA LEU A 848 1.86 38.72 28.89
C LEU A 848 2.97 38.74 29.95
N ALA A 849 3.93 37.80 29.90
CA ALA A 849 5.06 37.76 30.81
C ALA A 849 6.05 38.91 30.55
N LEU A 850 6.24 39.30 29.29
CA LEU A 850 7.03 40.48 28.92
C LEU A 850 6.32 41.80 29.26
N MET A 851 4.98 41.81 29.29
CA MET A 851 4.16 42.93 29.77
C MET A 851 4.10 43.08 31.30
N ALA A 852 4.51 42.05 32.06
CA ALA A 852 4.27 42.00 33.49
C ALA A 852 5.16 42.99 34.26
N GLY A 853 4.54 44.05 34.80
CA GLY A 853 5.24 45.17 35.44
C GLY A 853 5.31 46.44 34.59
N GLY A 854 4.74 46.44 33.37
CA GLY A 854 4.48 47.65 32.58
C GLY A 854 3.27 48.44 33.10
N GLU A 855 3.08 49.65 32.56
CA GLU A 855 2.11 50.65 33.05
C GLU A 855 0.64 50.16 33.03
N HIS A 856 0.30 49.14 32.23
CA HIS A 856 -1.07 48.62 32.12
C HIS A 856 -1.29 47.23 32.72
N VAL A 857 -0.24 46.43 33.00
CA VAL A 857 -0.37 45.04 33.47
C VAL A 857 0.40 44.82 34.76
N LYS A 858 -0.33 44.85 35.88
CA LYS A 858 0.22 44.80 37.25
C LYS A 858 0.64 43.39 37.65
N SER A 859 -0.15 42.38 37.29
CA SER A 859 0.17 40.96 37.50
C SER A 859 -0.71 40.06 36.64
N PHE A 860 -0.21 38.86 36.34
CA PHE A 860 -0.96 37.82 35.67
C PHE A 860 -0.90 36.51 36.46
N SER A 861 -1.90 35.66 36.21
CA SER A 861 -2.01 34.27 36.63
C SER A 861 -2.39 33.44 35.40
N ALA A 862 -2.34 32.12 35.48
CA ALA A 862 -2.64 31.23 34.36
C ALA A 862 -4.02 31.47 33.73
N ASN A 863 -5.00 31.96 34.52
CA ASN A 863 -6.38 32.17 34.08
C ASN A 863 -6.81 33.64 34.01
N SER A 864 -6.12 34.56 34.69
CA SER A 864 -6.55 35.96 34.86
C SER A 864 -5.40 36.97 34.78
N VAL A 865 -5.72 38.15 34.26
CA VAL A 865 -4.82 39.32 34.18
C VAL A 865 -5.42 40.43 35.03
N ILE A 866 -4.59 41.07 35.87
CA ILE A 866 -4.94 42.22 36.69
C ILE A 866 -4.27 43.45 36.11
N PHE A 867 -5.07 44.44 35.73
CA PHE A 867 -4.57 45.68 35.18
C PHE A 867 -4.09 46.63 36.29
N ALA A 868 -3.18 47.53 35.95
CA ALA A 868 -2.91 48.68 36.81
C ALA A 868 -4.07 49.68 36.67
N ASP A 869 -4.47 50.29 37.77
CA ASP A 869 -5.51 51.32 37.81
C ASP A 869 -4.80 52.67 37.89
N GLU A 870 -4.91 53.49 36.84
CA GLU A 870 -4.43 54.87 36.86
C GLU A 870 -5.38 55.68 37.75
N GLY A 871 -4.88 56.15 38.89
CA GLY A 871 -5.61 57.06 39.75
C GLY A 871 -5.90 58.39 39.05
N PRO A 872 -7.03 59.06 39.37
CA PRO A 872 -7.51 60.27 38.69
C PRO A 872 -6.68 61.53 39.00
#